data_AF-A0A844ZN98-F1
#
_entry.id   AF-A0A844ZN98-F1
#
_cell.length_a   1.000
_cell.length_b   1.000
_cell.length_c   1.000
_cell.angle_alpha   90.00
_cell.angle_beta   90.00
_cell.angle_gamma   90.00
#
_symmetry.space_group_name_H-M   'P 1'
#
loop_
_entity.id
_entity.type
_entity.pdbx_description
1 polymer ?
#
loop_
_entity_poly.entity_id
_entity_poly.type
_entity_poly.pdbx_seq_one_letter_code
_entity_poly.pdbx_strand_id
1 'polypeptide(L)'
;MAISRRGVLVGAAVGGGLLVAWGLRSRIFPTPLTPGEGEYAFDAWLKVAADGVVTVAVPQLEMGQGITTILPQVIAQEMGADWRQIAVEPAPVSGAYANIPLAAKWSALWAPEFSSLADRPDDLVTERFAQMTRFTATADGTSLAAYENSCRDAAASARWLLTEEAAERWDVPPEECHALRGFIRYDDKRLSFAELAVGAAERDAPDPPPLRSEPAAETPIAGAESAEIEYPRLDLPSKVDGSHVFAGDVRLPDMVYAAIKHGPVEQSKLAAFNKNAVLGNPRVVGVVKGKRWLAAVATDWWSADQAVEAMVPRFTVANPADSNRSDEMMNEAVREGAAFRMATRGKGSEAIYGRDIARRYDAGPALHAQLETASATARYADGKLELWLASQAPERAREAAAKAVGLSLDDVILYPMPAGGSFDSRLEHDHAIEVALIAREISRKRPRPVQLVWSRWQEHLAGLPRAPAAGLIWANLVPGANGQIDAMHVRIAAPPGGPEFGERLFGNKTAWAAREASSGKPDPMAVEGAMPHYGIPHVAVDHVPIDVGHPVGRMRGNAHSYTAFFIESFIDETAAMFGREPLSYRIEMLGKDFRMVSCLQRAGALAQWDGGRDQSGQGLACHRMGSFESGGRIACIATARRDEGGLKVSKLSAAVDIGRIVNLDIARQQIEGGLVFGLGLAMGSSTRYSAGLPTSQRLAQLDLPVLADCPEIEIDFIASDREPFDPGELGAAVCAPAIANALFSATGLRFRRLPLFSEGF
;
A
#
# COMPACT_ATOMS: atom_id res chain seq x y z
N MET A 1 36.27 26.59 16.57
CA MET A 1 35.64 27.38 17.66
C MET A 1 35.72 26.59 18.95
N ALA A 2 36.31 27.16 20.00
CA ALA A 2 36.42 26.50 21.30
C ALA A 2 35.05 26.55 22.01
N ILE A 3 34.46 25.38 22.24
CA ILE A 3 33.19 25.23 22.94
C ILE A 3 33.42 25.53 24.42
N SER A 4 32.78 26.58 24.95
CA SER A 4 32.91 26.93 26.37
C SER A 4 31.96 26.08 27.23
N ARG A 5 32.40 25.71 28.45
CA ARG A 5 31.59 24.96 29.44
C ARG A 5 30.23 25.61 29.74
N ARG A 6 30.12 26.94 29.59
CA ARG A 6 28.86 27.69 29.78
C ARG A 6 27.90 27.54 28.61
N GLY A 7 28.41 27.37 27.38
CA GLY A 7 27.59 27.08 26.19
C GLY A 7 27.01 25.66 26.21
N VAL A 8 27.73 24.69 26.78
CA VAL A 8 27.25 23.31 26.98
C VAL A 8 26.15 23.25 28.04
N LEU A 9 26.28 23.98 29.15
CA LEU A 9 25.26 24.02 30.21
C LEU A 9 23.97 24.75 29.79
N VAL A 10 24.07 25.79 28.95
CA VAL A 10 22.90 26.50 28.41
C VAL A 10 22.23 25.70 27.29
N GLY A 11 23.01 25.01 26.43
CA GLY A 11 22.47 24.07 25.44
C GLY A 11 21.81 22.83 26.06
N ALA A 12 22.34 22.35 27.20
CA ALA A 12 21.73 21.26 27.97
C ALA A 12 20.44 21.68 28.69
N ALA A 13 20.29 22.94 29.11
CA ALA A 13 19.10 23.42 29.82
C ALA A 13 17.89 23.68 28.91
N VAL A 14 18.10 23.97 27.62
CA VAL A 14 17.00 24.32 26.68
C VAL A 14 16.71 23.21 25.66
N GLY A 15 17.72 22.40 25.29
CA GLY A 15 17.54 21.25 24.37
C GLY A 15 17.86 19.89 25.00
N GLY A 16 18.93 19.80 25.81
CA GLY A 16 19.37 18.53 26.41
C GLY A 16 18.38 17.96 27.43
N GLY A 17 17.78 18.79 28.29
CA GLY A 17 16.76 18.37 29.25
C GLY A 17 15.47 17.91 28.59
N LEU A 18 15.10 18.49 27.45
CA LEU A 18 13.93 18.07 26.66
C LEU A 18 14.18 16.74 25.94
N LEU A 19 15.38 16.55 25.37
CA LEU A 19 15.81 15.29 24.76
C LEU A 19 15.94 14.15 25.79
N VAL A 20 16.43 14.46 27.00
CA VAL A 20 16.48 13.53 28.13
C VAL A 20 15.06 13.22 28.64
N ALA A 21 14.19 14.23 28.81
CA ALA A 21 12.80 14.00 29.21
C ALA A 21 11.99 13.22 28.17
N TRP A 22 12.25 13.44 26.87
CA TRP A 22 11.69 12.70 25.76
C TRP A 22 12.23 11.26 25.71
N GLY A 23 13.53 11.06 25.94
CA GLY A 23 14.16 9.74 26.06
C GLY A 23 13.77 8.95 27.31
N LEU A 24 13.35 9.62 28.39
CA LEU A 24 12.91 9.02 29.65
C LEU A 24 11.38 8.83 29.75
N ARG A 25 10.60 9.23 28.72
CA ARG A 25 9.14 9.04 28.73
C ARG A 25 8.81 7.55 28.70
N SER A 26 7.94 7.14 29.64
CA SER A 26 7.53 5.76 29.89
C SER A 26 7.15 5.04 28.60
N ARG A 27 7.62 3.79 28.46
CA ARG A 27 7.35 2.86 27.35
C ARG A 27 6.15 1.95 27.62
N ILE A 28 5.45 2.16 28.73
CA ILE A 28 4.30 1.36 29.13
C ILE A 28 3.07 2.00 28.51
N PHE A 29 2.57 1.38 27.44
CA PHE A 29 1.27 1.70 26.87
C PHE A 29 0.22 0.82 27.57
N PRO A 30 -0.95 1.36 27.95
CA PRO A 30 -2.03 0.54 28.44
C PRO A 30 -2.41 -0.50 27.38
N THR A 31 -2.67 -1.74 27.81
CA THR A 31 -3.06 -2.82 26.91
C THR A 31 -4.29 -2.40 26.11
N PRO A 32 -4.16 -2.23 24.77
CA PRO A 32 -5.26 -1.75 23.94
C PRO A 32 -6.37 -2.79 23.77
N LEU A 33 -6.04 -4.07 23.95
CA LEU A 33 -6.97 -5.19 23.85
C LEU A 33 -7.70 -5.37 25.19
N THR A 34 -8.97 -4.97 25.24
CA THR A 34 -9.79 -5.12 26.45
C THR A 34 -10.51 -6.46 26.42
N PRO A 35 -10.27 -7.37 27.39
CA PRO A 35 -10.96 -8.65 27.42
C PRO A 35 -12.45 -8.48 27.73
N GLY A 36 -13.29 -9.21 26.99
CA GLY A 36 -14.71 -9.37 27.29
C GLY A 36 -14.98 -10.37 28.44
N GLU A 37 -16.25 -10.64 28.70
CA GLU A 37 -16.64 -11.64 29.69
C GLU A 37 -16.15 -13.04 29.29
N GLY A 38 -15.37 -13.69 30.17
CA GLY A 38 -14.78 -15.00 29.90
C GLY A 38 -13.55 -14.98 28.98
N GLU A 39 -13.04 -13.80 28.62
CA GLU A 39 -11.78 -13.63 27.90
C GLU A 39 -10.67 -13.17 28.84
N TYR A 40 -9.44 -13.58 28.55
CA TYR A 40 -8.27 -13.22 29.34
C TYR A 40 -7.20 -12.67 28.40
N ALA A 41 -6.85 -11.39 28.58
CA ALA A 41 -5.79 -10.75 27.80
C ALA A 41 -4.43 -11.20 28.34
N PHE A 42 -3.59 -11.73 27.45
CA PHE A 42 -2.22 -12.11 27.79
C PHE A 42 -1.27 -10.94 27.55
N ASP A 43 -1.52 -10.16 26.49
CA ASP A 43 -0.79 -8.95 26.17
C ASP A 43 -1.60 -8.03 25.22
N ALA A 44 -0.91 -7.13 24.51
CA ALA A 44 -1.54 -6.27 23.51
C ALA A 44 -1.94 -7.01 22.21
N TRP A 45 -1.43 -8.21 21.95
CA TRP A 45 -1.58 -8.90 20.66
C TRP A 45 -2.59 -10.03 20.69
N LEU A 46 -2.79 -10.69 21.84
CA LEU A 46 -3.74 -11.78 21.94
C LEU A 46 -4.45 -11.87 23.29
N LYS A 47 -5.66 -12.43 23.20
CA LYS A 47 -6.47 -12.88 24.34
C LYS A 47 -6.91 -14.32 24.12
N VAL A 48 -7.07 -15.08 25.20
CA VAL A 48 -7.58 -16.45 25.18
C VAL A 48 -8.87 -16.51 25.99
N ALA A 49 -9.93 -17.03 25.39
CA ALA A 49 -11.21 -17.23 26.04
C ALA A 49 -11.26 -18.54 26.83
N ALA A 50 -12.18 -18.61 27.81
CA ALA A 50 -12.40 -19.81 28.62
C ALA A 50 -12.88 -21.02 27.80
N ASP A 51 -13.37 -20.82 26.58
CA ASP A 51 -13.71 -21.87 25.62
C ASP A 51 -12.52 -22.26 24.70
N GLY A 52 -11.37 -21.62 24.87
CA GLY A 52 -10.13 -21.88 24.15
C GLY A 52 -9.97 -21.10 22.85
N VAL A 53 -10.88 -20.18 22.51
CA VAL A 53 -10.69 -19.28 21.35
C VAL A 53 -9.53 -18.32 21.62
N VAL A 54 -8.59 -18.25 20.67
CA VAL A 54 -7.46 -17.33 20.69
C VAL A 54 -7.79 -16.17 19.74
N THR A 55 -8.05 -15.00 20.28
CA THR A 55 -8.35 -13.81 19.48
C THR A 55 -7.11 -12.95 19.32
N VAL A 56 -6.78 -12.64 18.07
CA VAL A 56 -5.60 -11.87 17.68
C VAL A 56 -5.99 -10.44 17.33
N ALA A 57 -5.33 -9.47 17.96
CA ALA A 57 -5.45 -8.06 17.62
C ALA A 57 -4.63 -7.73 16.37
N VAL A 58 -5.29 -7.20 15.33
CA VAL A 58 -4.63 -6.84 14.07
C VAL A 58 -4.71 -5.32 13.85
N PRO A 59 -3.58 -4.58 13.95
CA PRO A 59 -3.59 -3.11 13.86
C PRO A 59 -3.65 -2.57 12.42
N GLN A 60 -3.53 -3.45 11.43
CA GLN A 60 -3.53 -3.07 10.02
C GLN A 60 -4.88 -3.25 9.36
N LEU A 61 -5.13 -2.41 8.35
CA LEU A 61 -6.35 -2.44 7.56
C LEU A 61 -6.35 -3.68 6.65
N GLU A 62 -7.32 -4.57 6.82
CA GLU A 62 -7.61 -5.59 5.81
C GLU A 62 -8.33 -4.97 4.61
N MET A 63 -7.73 -5.11 3.42
CA MET A 63 -8.26 -4.60 2.16
C MET A 63 -8.15 -5.63 1.02
N GLY A 64 -7.94 -6.91 1.35
CA GLY A 64 -7.75 -8.02 0.42
C GLY A 64 -6.34 -8.63 0.47
N GLN A 65 -5.37 -7.98 1.12
CA GLN A 65 -4.00 -8.45 1.23
C GLN A 65 -3.79 -9.61 2.21
N GLY A 66 -4.74 -9.86 3.12
CA GLY A 66 -4.70 -11.04 3.99
C GLY A 66 -3.92 -10.88 5.30
N ILE A 67 -3.67 -9.65 5.75
CA ILE A 67 -2.96 -9.43 7.02
C ILE A 67 -3.72 -9.99 8.23
N THR A 68 -5.06 -10.01 8.15
CA THR A 68 -5.95 -10.63 9.14
C THR A 68 -5.90 -12.15 9.11
N THR A 69 -5.07 -12.76 8.28
CA THR A 69 -4.79 -14.21 8.29
C THR A 69 -3.31 -14.46 8.56
N ILE A 70 -2.41 -13.66 7.96
CA ILE A 70 -0.96 -13.82 8.11
C ILE A 70 -0.49 -13.64 9.56
N LEU A 71 -0.86 -12.54 10.25
CA LEU A 71 -0.42 -12.34 11.64
C LEU A 71 -1.01 -13.40 12.60
N PRO A 72 -2.32 -13.73 12.49
CA PRO A 72 -2.86 -14.83 13.29
C PRO A 72 -2.23 -16.19 12.99
N GLN A 73 -1.79 -16.47 11.76
CA GLN A 73 -1.05 -17.69 11.44
C GLN A 73 0.30 -17.75 12.14
N VAL A 74 1.05 -16.63 12.19
CA VAL A 74 2.29 -16.53 12.97
C VAL A 74 2.02 -16.89 14.43
N ILE A 75 0.96 -16.33 15.02
CA ILE A 75 0.57 -16.62 16.40
C ILE A 75 0.17 -18.09 16.56
N ALA A 76 -0.65 -18.64 15.67
CA ALA A 76 -1.11 -20.02 15.77
C ALA A 76 0.05 -21.01 15.71
N GLN A 77 0.99 -20.81 14.79
CA GLN A 77 2.16 -21.66 14.62
C GLN A 77 3.14 -21.55 15.79
N GLU A 78 3.41 -20.34 16.27
CA GLU A 78 4.25 -20.13 17.44
C GLU A 78 3.57 -20.74 18.68
N MET A 79 2.33 -20.37 18.97
CA MET A 79 1.59 -20.85 20.16
C MET A 79 1.33 -22.37 20.15
N GLY A 80 1.24 -22.99 18.97
CA GLY A 80 0.77 -24.37 18.81
C GLY A 80 -0.76 -24.50 18.91
N ALA A 81 -1.48 -23.43 18.57
CA ALA A 81 -2.94 -23.40 18.57
C ALA A 81 -3.53 -24.19 17.38
N ASP A 82 -4.76 -24.68 17.52
CA ASP A 82 -5.52 -25.19 16.38
C ASP A 82 -6.05 -24.01 15.57
N TRP A 83 -5.92 -24.05 14.24
CA TRP A 83 -6.39 -22.95 13.38
C TRP A 83 -7.88 -22.64 13.56
N ARG A 84 -8.69 -23.66 13.89
CA ARG A 84 -10.13 -23.52 14.14
C ARG A 84 -10.47 -22.75 15.42
N GLN A 85 -9.49 -22.53 16.29
CA GLN A 85 -9.63 -21.74 17.51
C GLN A 85 -9.22 -20.28 17.32
N ILE A 86 -8.68 -19.91 16.15
CA ILE A 86 -8.18 -18.57 15.91
C ILE A 86 -9.32 -17.63 15.48
N ALA A 87 -9.43 -16.51 16.18
CA ALA A 87 -10.30 -15.39 15.84
C ALA A 87 -9.48 -14.11 15.69
N VAL A 88 -10.07 -13.09 15.08
CA VAL A 88 -9.40 -11.81 14.79
C VAL A 88 -10.26 -10.64 15.23
N GLU A 89 -9.62 -9.67 15.85
CA GLU A 89 -10.22 -8.40 16.24
C GLU A 89 -9.38 -7.24 15.66
N PRO A 90 -9.99 -6.26 14.96
CA PRO A 90 -9.28 -5.05 14.56
C PRO A 90 -8.74 -4.31 15.79
N ALA A 91 -7.44 -4.05 15.83
CA ALA A 91 -6.83 -3.44 17.00
C ALA A 91 -7.11 -1.93 17.04
N PRO A 92 -7.42 -1.34 18.20
CA PRO A 92 -7.58 0.09 18.32
C PRO A 92 -6.22 0.80 18.19
N VAL A 93 -6.26 2.08 17.87
CA VAL A 93 -5.03 2.86 17.65
C VAL A 93 -4.22 2.99 18.93
N SER A 94 -2.97 2.50 18.91
CA SER A 94 -2.07 2.49 20.07
C SER A 94 -0.61 2.63 19.66
N GLY A 95 0.21 3.18 20.56
CA GLY A 95 1.67 3.21 20.42
C GLY A 95 2.30 1.81 20.49
N ALA A 96 1.59 0.83 21.05
CA ALA A 96 2.00 -0.57 21.09
C ALA A 96 2.07 -1.21 19.69
N TYR A 97 1.39 -0.64 18.69
CA TYR A 97 1.32 -1.16 17.32
C TYR A 97 2.08 -0.30 16.31
N ALA A 98 3.03 0.50 16.78
CA ALA A 98 3.79 1.42 15.95
C ALA A 98 4.53 0.68 14.81
N ASN A 99 4.31 1.11 13.56
CA ASN A 99 5.00 0.59 12.38
C ASN A 99 6.37 1.27 12.23
N ILE A 100 7.34 0.83 13.04
CA ILE A 100 8.70 1.40 13.09
C ILE A 100 9.44 1.27 11.73
N PRO A 101 9.39 0.12 11.02
CA PRO A 101 10.04 0.02 9.71
C PRO A 101 9.49 1.00 8.68
N LEU A 102 8.17 1.23 8.68
CA LEU A 102 7.57 2.23 7.79
C LEU A 102 7.92 3.66 8.20
N ALA A 103 7.97 3.95 9.51
CA ALA A 103 8.43 5.24 10.00
C ALA A 103 9.85 5.55 9.51
N ALA A 104 10.76 4.56 9.55
CA ALA A 104 12.10 4.71 9.01
C ALA A 104 12.09 4.98 7.49
N LYS A 105 11.35 4.15 6.74
CA LYS A 105 11.23 4.29 5.28
C LYS A 105 10.67 5.64 4.86
N TRP A 106 9.77 6.23 5.65
CA TRP A 106 9.12 7.50 5.38
C TRP A 106 9.72 8.68 6.14
N SER A 107 10.94 8.57 6.68
CA SER A 107 11.58 9.66 7.46
C SER A 107 11.66 10.99 6.71
N ALA A 108 11.89 10.95 5.39
CA ALA A 108 11.87 12.14 4.53
C ALA A 108 10.49 12.81 4.43
N LEU A 109 9.40 12.12 4.73
CA LEU A 109 8.03 12.63 4.67
C LEU A 109 7.60 13.34 5.96
N TRP A 110 8.05 12.87 7.13
CA TRP A 110 7.64 13.42 8.43
C TRP A 110 8.74 14.20 9.16
N ALA A 111 10.01 14.03 8.79
CA ALA A 111 11.15 14.80 9.29
C ALA A 111 12.17 15.09 8.17
N PRO A 112 11.80 15.82 7.11
CA PRO A 112 12.67 16.05 5.96
C PRO A 112 14.04 16.64 6.33
N GLU A 113 14.09 17.55 7.30
CA GLU A 113 15.33 18.21 7.74
C GLU A 113 16.28 17.31 8.56
N PHE A 114 15.78 16.20 9.10
CA PHE A 114 16.54 15.29 9.99
C PHE A 114 16.42 13.82 9.58
N SER A 115 16.00 13.55 8.34
CA SER A 115 15.70 12.20 7.83
C SER A 115 16.85 11.21 8.01
N SER A 116 18.11 11.65 7.90
CA SER A 116 19.30 10.82 8.11
C SER A 116 19.56 10.41 9.56
N LEU A 117 18.79 10.94 10.52
CA LEU A 117 18.84 10.52 11.93
C LEU A 117 17.67 9.57 12.29
N ALA A 118 16.86 9.24 11.29
CA ALA A 118 15.62 8.48 11.44
C ALA A 118 15.35 7.55 10.24
N ASP A 119 16.35 7.24 9.42
CA ASP A 119 16.20 6.42 8.22
C ASP A 119 16.37 4.92 8.52
N ARG A 120 16.63 4.56 9.78
CA ARG A 120 16.73 3.17 10.22
C ARG A 120 15.71 2.82 11.31
N PRO A 121 15.22 1.56 11.35
CA PRO A 121 14.28 1.12 12.39
C PRO A 121 14.86 1.14 13.81
N ASP A 122 16.17 0.96 13.95
CA ASP A 122 16.90 0.98 15.23
C ASP A 122 17.25 2.39 15.72
N ASP A 123 16.95 3.43 14.93
CA ASP A 123 17.18 4.81 15.34
C ASP A 123 16.17 5.23 16.42
N LEU A 124 16.67 5.83 17.51
CA LEU A 124 15.84 6.31 18.61
C LEU A 124 14.80 7.35 18.15
N VAL A 125 15.12 8.18 17.16
CA VAL A 125 14.20 9.18 16.60
C VAL A 125 13.02 8.51 15.92
N THR A 126 13.28 7.48 15.13
CA THR A 126 12.26 6.67 14.45
C THR A 126 11.34 5.98 15.44
N GLU A 127 11.91 5.19 16.35
CA GLU A 127 11.15 4.42 17.32
C GLU A 127 10.21 5.32 18.12
N ARG A 128 10.74 6.44 18.63
CA ARG A 128 9.98 7.38 19.44
C ARG A 128 8.94 8.14 18.65
N PHE A 129 9.23 8.58 17.42
CA PHE A 129 8.21 9.16 16.56
C PHE A 129 7.06 8.18 16.38
N ALA A 130 7.37 6.93 16.01
CA ALA A 130 6.38 5.94 15.69
C ALA A 130 5.48 5.61 16.89
N GLN A 131 6.07 5.35 18.06
CA GLN A 131 5.34 5.02 19.29
C GLN A 131 4.55 6.23 19.84
N MET A 132 5.17 7.40 19.93
CA MET A 132 4.55 8.59 20.54
C MET A 132 3.41 9.17 19.71
N THR A 133 3.49 9.04 18.39
CA THR A 133 2.45 9.47 17.46
C THR A 133 1.51 8.33 17.06
N ARG A 134 1.62 7.16 17.71
CA ARG A 134 0.82 5.96 17.44
C ARG A 134 0.80 5.63 15.94
N PHE A 135 1.93 5.82 15.26
CA PHE A 135 2.04 5.72 13.82
C PHE A 135 1.86 4.27 13.39
N THR A 136 0.66 3.96 12.96
CA THR A 136 0.30 2.71 12.33
C THR A 136 -0.17 3.04 10.92
N ALA A 137 0.44 2.39 9.94
CA ALA A 137 -0.10 2.40 8.59
C ALA A 137 0.11 1.07 7.86
N THR A 138 -0.80 0.77 6.93
CA THR A 138 -0.74 -0.42 6.06
C THR A 138 -0.26 0.03 4.68
N ALA A 139 1.05 0.02 4.44
CA ALA A 139 1.66 0.47 3.18
C ALA A 139 3.06 -0.13 3.02
N ASP A 140 3.60 -0.08 1.80
CA ASP A 140 5.01 -0.40 1.48
C ASP A 140 5.47 -1.81 1.90
N GLY A 141 4.53 -2.73 2.13
CA GLY A 141 4.82 -4.12 2.46
C GLY A 141 5.53 -4.34 3.80
N THR A 142 5.46 -3.41 4.74
CA THR A 142 6.27 -3.48 5.98
C THR A 142 5.64 -4.30 7.10
N SER A 143 4.46 -4.88 6.89
CA SER A 143 3.63 -5.50 7.93
C SER A 143 4.32 -6.62 8.70
N LEU A 144 4.90 -7.59 8.01
CA LEU A 144 5.65 -8.69 8.65
C LEU A 144 6.88 -8.15 9.37
N ALA A 145 7.66 -7.29 8.70
CA ALA A 145 8.83 -6.66 9.29
C ALA A 145 8.50 -5.84 10.56
N ALA A 146 7.29 -5.28 10.65
CA ALA A 146 6.86 -4.49 11.80
C ALA A 146 6.33 -5.34 12.95
N TYR A 147 5.66 -6.46 12.67
CA TYR A 147 4.78 -7.11 13.65
C TYR A 147 5.05 -8.60 13.88
N GLU A 148 5.80 -9.30 13.02
CA GLU A 148 6.03 -10.73 13.18
C GLU A 148 6.66 -11.05 14.54
N ASN A 149 7.74 -10.37 14.91
CA ASN A 149 8.42 -10.64 16.18
C ASN A 149 7.53 -10.36 17.38
N SER A 150 6.77 -9.26 17.37
CA SER A 150 5.83 -8.97 18.47
C SER A 150 4.72 -10.02 18.57
N CYS A 151 4.19 -10.51 17.44
CA CYS A 151 3.25 -11.62 17.43
C CYS A 151 3.89 -12.92 17.96
N ARG A 152 5.15 -13.19 17.62
CA ARG A 152 5.86 -14.38 18.11
C ARG A 152 6.14 -14.31 19.61
N ASP A 153 6.58 -13.15 20.10
CA ASP A 153 6.81 -12.93 21.52
C ASP A 153 5.51 -13.10 22.31
N ALA A 154 4.41 -12.50 21.84
CA ALA A 154 3.08 -12.67 22.43
C ALA A 154 2.65 -14.14 22.51
N ALA A 155 2.78 -14.85 21.39
CA ALA A 155 2.39 -16.25 21.26
C ALA A 155 3.27 -17.19 22.10
N ALA A 156 4.56 -16.91 22.20
CA ALA A 156 5.50 -17.66 23.03
C ALA A 156 5.23 -17.44 24.52
N SER A 157 4.95 -16.20 24.94
CA SER A 157 4.53 -15.88 26.31
C SER A 157 3.26 -16.64 26.68
N ALA A 158 2.21 -16.56 25.86
CA ALA A 158 0.95 -17.26 26.10
C ALA A 158 1.14 -18.79 26.14
N ARG A 159 1.93 -19.34 25.20
CA ARG A 159 2.28 -20.76 25.20
C ARG A 159 2.97 -21.17 26.50
N TRP A 160 3.95 -20.39 26.96
CA TRP A 160 4.69 -20.69 28.18
C TRP A 160 3.76 -20.70 29.40
N LEU A 161 2.91 -19.69 29.56
CA LEU A 161 1.98 -19.61 30.68
C LEU A 161 0.97 -20.78 30.71
N LEU A 162 0.46 -21.17 29.53
CA LEU A 162 -0.38 -22.37 29.40
C LEU A 162 0.40 -23.64 29.74
N THR A 163 1.67 -23.70 29.36
CA THR A 163 2.56 -24.85 29.63
C THR A 163 2.85 -24.98 31.12
N GLU A 164 3.17 -23.89 31.81
CA GLU A 164 3.39 -23.86 33.25
C GLU A 164 2.14 -24.28 34.04
N GLU A 165 0.96 -23.76 33.65
CA GLU A 165 -0.30 -24.17 34.26
C GLU A 165 -0.57 -25.68 34.11
N ALA A 166 -0.29 -26.24 32.94
CA ALA A 166 -0.45 -27.67 32.70
C ALA A 166 0.59 -28.50 33.48
N ALA A 167 1.85 -28.06 33.47
CA ALA A 167 2.95 -28.71 34.14
C ALA A 167 2.75 -28.76 35.66
N GLU A 168 2.27 -27.67 36.26
CA GLU A 168 1.91 -27.63 37.68
C GLU A 168 0.79 -28.62 38.03
N ARG A 169 -0.27 -28.70 37.19
CA ARG A 169 -1.34 -29.69 37.38
C ARG A 169 -0.87 -31.13 37.27
N TRP A 170 0.23 -31.38 36.58
CA TRP A 170 0.80 -32.71 36.37
C TRP A 170 1.99 -33.05 37.26
N ASP A 171 2.50 -32.07 38.03
CA ASP A 171 3.73 -32.16 38.83
C ASP A 171 4.95 -32.59 37.99
N VAL A 172 5.16 -31.91 36.86
CA VAL A 172 6.27 -32.15 35.92
C VAL A 172 7.01 -30.86 35.55
N PRO A 173 8.25 -30.92 35.05
CA PRO A 173 8.93 -29.73 34.52
C PRO A 173 8.21 -29.18 33.27
N PRO A 174 7.99 -27.85 33.15
CA PRO A 174 7.39 -27.24 31.96
C PRO A 174 8.13 -27.56 30.67
N GLU A 175 9.44 -27.77 30.72
CA GLU A 175 10.30 -28.08 29.57
C GLU A 175 10.02 -29.47 28.96
N GLU A 176 9.38 -30.37 29.69
CA GLU A 176 8.97 -31.69 29.17
C GLU A 176 7.59 -31.63 28.47
N CYS A 177 6.87 -30.52 28.62
CA CYS A 177 5.57 -30.31 28.01
C CYS A 177 5.68 -29.64 26.63
N HIS A 178 4.74 -29.93 25.72
CA HIS A 178 4.71 -29.30 24.39
C HIS A 178 3.31 -28.91 23.95
N ALA A 179 3.22 -27.75 23.28
CA ALA A 179 1.97 -27.24 22.72
C ALA A 179 1.75 -27.72 21.29
N LEU A 180 0.61 -28.37 21.04
CA LEU A 180 0.25 -28.88 19.71
C LEU A 180 -1.27 -28.94 19.51
N ARG A 181 -1.75 -28.26 18.46
CA ARG A 181 -3.16 -28.23 18.02
C ARG A 181 -4.13 -27.85 19.13
N GLY A 182 -3.80 -26.80 19.90
CA GLY A 182 -4.69 -26.28 20.97
C GLY A 182 -4.63 -27.04 22.29
N PHE A 183 -3.64 -27.90 22.47
CA PHE A 183 -3.41 -28.67 23.70
C PHE A 183 -1.97 -28.52 24.17
N ILE A 184 -1.78 -28.48 25.48
CA ILE A 184 -0.51 -28.83 26.10
C ILE A 184 -0.49 -30.34 26.32
N ARG A 185 0.65 -30.98 26.06
CA ARG A 185 0.83 -32.44 26.14
C ARG A 185 2.07 -32.82 26.92
N TYR A 186 1.97 -33.92 27.65
CA TYR A 186 3.06 -34.61 28.34
C TYR A 186 2.77 -36.10 28.34
N ASP A 187 3.61 -36.92 27.70
CA ASP A 187 3.33 -38.33 27.43
C ASP A 187 1.90 -38.53 26.86
N ASP A 188 1.07 -39.34 27.54
CA ASP A 188 -0.34 -39.58 27.20
C ASP A 188 -1.31 -38.54 27.80
N LYS A 189 -0.82 -37.63 28.65
CA LYS A 189 -1.63 -36.56 29.27
C LYS A 189 -1.79 -35.39 28.31
N ARG A 190 -2.99 -34.80 28.30
CA ARG A 190 -3.27 -33.56 27.56
C ARG A 190 -4.28 -32.69 28.30
N LEU A 191 -4.07 -31.38 28.25
CA LEU A 191 -5.01 -30.36 28.69
C LEU A 191 -5.20 -29.35 27.56
N SER A 192 -6.44 -28.98 27.28
CA SER A 192 -6.76 -27.99 26.26
C SER A 192 -6.41 -26.58 26.72
N PHE A 193 -6.22 -25.65 25.78
CA PHE A 193 -6.04 -24.24 26.11
C PHE A 193 -7.22 -23.69 26.92
N ALA A 194 -8.44 -24.13 26.63
CA ALA A 194 -9.65 -23.76 27.39
C ALA A 194 -9.54 -24.11 28.89
N GLU A 195 -9.08 -25.32 29.21
CA GLU A 195 -8.92 -25.79 30.59
C GLU A 195 -7.83 -25.03 31.37
N LEU A 196 -6.89 -24.41 30.65
CA LEU A 196 -5.70 -23.78 31.20
C LEU A 196 -5.79 -22.25 31.23
N ALA A 197 -6.58 -21.63 30.35
CA ALA A 197 -6.59 -20.18 30.10
C ALA A 197 -6.76 -19.35 31.38
N VAL A 198 -7.68 -19.74 32.26
CA VAL A 198 -7.96 -18.99 33.51
C VAL A 198 -6.75 -19.00 34.44
N GLY A 199 -6.18 -20.17 34.72
CA GLY A 199 -5.01 -20.28 35.62
C GLY A 199 -3.74 -19.69 34.99
N ALA A 200 -3.58 -19.84 33.68
CA ALA A 200 -2.46 -19.25 32.94
C ALA A 200 -2.48 -17.71 32.97
N ALA A 201 -3.67 -17.09 32.96
CA ALA A 201 -3.81 -15.63 33.00
C ALA A 201 -3.44 -15.00 34.36
N GLU A 202 -3.32 -15.79 35.42
CA GLU A 202 -2.91 -15.32 36.76
C GLU A 202 -1.38 -15.35 36.95
N ARG A 203 -0.62 -15.76 35.93
CA ARG A 203 0.84 -15.96 35.97
C ARG A 203 1.58 -14.86 35.21
N ASP A 204 2.84 -14.66 35.58
CA ASP A 204 3.76 -13.73 34.90
C ASP A 204 4.62 -14.47 33.87
N ALA A 205 4.63 -14.00 32.61
CA ALA A 205 5.44 -14.60 31.57
C ALA A 205 6.93 -14.25 31.73
N PRO A 206 7.85 -15.14 31.32
CA PRO A 206 9.27 -14.83 31.22
C PRO A 206 9.53 -13.76 30.15
N ASP A 207 10.53 -12.91 30.41
CA ASP A 207 10.99 -11.85 29.49
C ASP A 207 12.51 -12.00 29.24
N PRO A 208 12.96 -12.39 28.03
CA PRO A 208 12.15 -12.73 26.86
C PRO A 208 11.50 -14.14 26.96
N PRO A 209 10.36 -14.37 26.31
CA PRO A 209 9.73 -15.68 26.29
C PRO A 209 10.51 -16.69 25.42
N PRO A 210 10.43 -18.01 25.71
CA PRO A 210 11.17 -19.02 24.97
C PRO A 210 10.52 -19.26 23.61
N LEU A 211 11.02 -18.65 22.54
CA LEU A 211 10.52 -18.78 21.16
C LEU A 211 10.77 -20.18 20.55
N ARG A 212 9.93 -20.58 19.58
CA ARG A 212 10.25 -21.69 18.67
C ARG A 212 11.45 -21.35 17.81
N SER A 213 12.24 -22.37 17.44
CA SER A 213 13.46 -22.18 16.65
C SER A 213 13.19 -21.67 15.24
N GLU A 214 12.12 -22.17 14.61
CA GLU A 214 11.76 -21.83 13.24
C GLU A 214 10.58 -20.84 13.25
N PRO A 215 10.71 -19.69 12.54
CA PRO A 215 9.58 -18.79 12.33
C PRO A 215 8.54 -19.42 11.41
N ALA A 216 7.35 -18.84 11.39
CA ALA A 216 6.22 -19.38 10.65
C ALA A 216 6.50 -19.48 9.14
N ALA A 217 6.29 -20.65 8.53
CA ALA A 217 6.60 -20.84 7.12
C ALA A 217 5.73 -21.91 6.46
N GLU A 218 5.43 -21.71 5.19
CA GLU A 218 4.89 -22.69 4.26
C GLU A 218 5.91 -22.94 3.14
N THR A 219 6.01 -24.20 2.71
CA THR A 219 6.95 -24.58 1.64
C THR A 219 6.23 -24.65 0.30
N PRO A 220 6.66 -23.89 -0.73
CA PRO A 220 6.08 -24.01 -2.05
C PRO A 220 6.46 -25.36 -2.68
N ILE A 221 5.46 -26.14 -3.07
CA ILE A 221 5.63 -27.41 -3.79
C ILE A 221 5.16 -27.21 -5.24
N ALA A 222 6.05 -27.41 -6.20
CA ALA A 222 5.72 -27.28 -7.62
C ALA A 222 4.63 -28.26 -8.03
N GLY A 223 3.60 -27.78 -8.74
CA GLY A 223 2.46 -28.59 -9.19
C GLY A 223 1.43 -28.95 -8.10
N ALA A 224 1.54 -28.41 -6.89
CA ALA A 224 0.63 -28.65 -5.78
C ALA A 224 -0.49 -27.60 -5.65
N GLU A 225 -0.94 -27.01 -6.77
CA GLU A 225 -1.93 -25.93 -6.81
C GLU A 225 -3.29 -26.33 -6.23
N SER A 226 -3.58 -27.63 -6.17
CA SER A 226 -4.79 -28.21 -5.59
C SER A 226 -4.57 -28.85 -4.21
N ALA A 227 -3.47 -28.56 -3.53
CA ALA A 227 -3.22 -29.08 -2.19
C ALA A 227 -4.21 -28.50 -1.17
N GLU A 228 -4.46 -29.25 -0.08
CA GLU A 228 -5.27 -28.76 1.03
C GLU A 228 -4.58 -27.56 1.71
N ILE A 229 -5.32 -26.46 1.88
CA ILE A 229 -4.81 -25.24 2.50
C ILE A 229 -4.87 -25.42 4.02
N GLU A 230 -3.72 -25.44 4.68
CA GLU A 230 -3.64 -25.63 6.14
C GLU A 230 -4.15 -24.40 6.91
N TYR A 231 -3.85 -23.20 6.41
CA TYR A 231 -4.24 -21.92 7.03
C TYR A 231 -5.12 -21.11 6.07
N PRO A 232 -6.37 -21.54 5.81
CA PRO A 232 -7.29 -20.81 4.95
C PRO A 232 -7.62 -19.44 5.57
N ARG A 233 -7.91 -18.48 4.70
CA ARG A 233 -8.28 -17.11 5.08
C ARG A 233 -9.41 -17.07 6.09
N LEU A 234 -9.19 -16.39 7.22
CA LEU A 234 -10.17 -16.27 8.31
C LEU A 234 -11.37 -15.40 7.90
N ASP A 235 -11.14 -14.41 7.04
CA ASP A 235 -12.17 -13.48 6.56
C ASP A 235 -13.00 -14.02 5.39
N LEU A 236 -12.53 -15.09 4.72
CA LEU A 236 -13.11 -15.59 3.47
C LEU A 236 -14.57 -16.07 3.63
N PRO A 237 -14.95 -16.90 4.63
CA PRO A 237 -16.34 -17.37 4.75
C PRO A 237 -17.34 -16.21 4.79
N SER A 238 -17.05 -15.20 5.63
CA SER A 238 -17.92 -14.02 5.78
C SER A 238 -18.00 -13.16 4.52
N LYS A 239 -16.94 -13.13 3.70
CA LYS A 239 -16.93 -12.39 2.43
C LYS A 239 -17.75 -13.11 1.36
N VAL A 240 -17.79 -14.44 1.38
CA VAL A 240 -18.54 -15.26 0.40
C VAL A 240 -20.04 -15.21 0.68
N ASP A 241 -20.47 -15.28 1.94
CA ASP A 241 -21.89 -15.26 2.29
C ASP A 241 -22.49 -13.85 2.47
N GLY A 242 -21.65 -12.81 2.41
CA GLY A 242 -22.04 -11.41 2.52
C GLY A 242 -22.24 -10.91 3.96
N SER A 243 -21.83 -11.68 4.98
CA SER A 243 -21.88 -11.26 6.38
C SER A 243 -20.70 -10.38 6.81
N HIS A 244 -19.64 -10.28 6.01
CA HIS A 244 -18.50 -9.40 6.28
C HIS A 244 -18.93 -7.92 6.23
N VAL A 245 -18.62 -7.17 7.29
CA VAL A 245 -19.08 -5.78 7.44
C VAL A 245 -17.99 -4.81 7.01
N PHE A 246 -18.21 -4.07 5.92
CA PHE A 246 -17.36 -2.96 5.48
C PHE A 246 -17.84 -1.62 6.07
N ALA A 247 -17.06 -0.55 5.87
CA ALA A 247 -17.41 0.79 6.38
C ALA A 247 -18.78 1.29 5.88
N GLY A 248 -19.17 0.93 4.65
CA GLY A 248 -20.47 1.24 4.06
C GLY A 248 -21.64 0.44 4.66
N ASP A 249 -21.37 -0.67 5.35
CA ASP A 249 -22.38 -1.58 5.90
C ASP A 249 -22.78 -1.23 7.34
N VAL A 250 -22.04 -0.35 7.99
CA VAL A 250 -22.34 0.12 9.35
C VAL A 250 -23.78 0.65 9.42
N ARG A 251 -24.57 0.14 10.37
CA ARG A 251 -25.94 0.59 10.66
C ARG A 251 -26.05 0.88 12.15
N LEU A 252 -26.32 2.14 12.49
CA LEU A 252 -26.50 2.60 13.87
C LEU A 252 -27.96 3.05 14.10
N PRO A 253 -28.47 2.97 15.34
CA PRO A 253 -29.79 3.52 15.67
C PRO A 253 -29.91 5.00 15.30
N ASP A 254 -31.07 5.39 14.74
CA ASP A 254 -31.38 6.77 14.31
C ASP A 254 -30.41 7.38 13.27
N MET A 255 -29.61 6.55 12.58
CA MET A 255 -28.63 7.01 11.60
C MET A 255 -29.29 7.66 10.37
N VAL A 256 -28.63 8.68 9.84
CA VAL A 256 -28.99 9.38 8.60
C VAL A 256 -27.86 9.29 7.58
N TYR A 257 -28.16 9.57 6.32
CA TYR A 257 -27.25 9.33 5.21
C TYR A 257 -26.91 10.64 4.50
N ALA A 258 -25.64 10.84 4.20
CA ALA A 258 -25.12 12.00 3.51
C ALA A 258 -24.67 11.64 2.08
N ALA A 259 -25.05 12.48 1.12
CA ALA A 259 -24.48 12.53 -0.22
C ALA A 259 -23.83 13.88 -0.43
N ILE A 260 -22.73 13.90 -1.18
CA ILE A 260 -21.83 15.05 -1.30
C ILE A 260 -21.54 15.38 -2.76
N LYS A 261 -21.35 16.66 -3.07
CA LYS A 261 -20.82 17.16 -4.34
C LYS A 261 -19.58 18.00 -4.05
N HIS A 262 -18.43 17.54 -4.52
CA HIS A 262 -17.16 18.25 -4.49
C HIS A 262 -17.04 19.20 -5.67
N GLY A 263 -16.31 20.29 -5.49
CA GLY A 263 -15.69 21.01 -6.58
C GLY A 263 -14.41 20.29 -7.03
N PRO A 264 -13.83 20.67 -8.19
CA PRO A 264 -12.51 20.21 -8.62
C PRO A 264 -11.45 20.35 -7.53
N VAL A 265 -10.49 19.43 -7.45
CA VAL A 265 -9.47 19.41 -6.38
C VAL A 265 -8.68 20.72 -6.32
N GLU A 266 -8.43 21.35 -7.46
CA GLU A 266 -7.59 22.54 -7.60
C GLU A 266 -8.26 23.82 -7.10
N GLN A 267 -7.90 24.22 -5.87
CA GLN A 267 -8.28 25.50 -5.25
C GLN A 267 -9.76 25.90 -5.42
N SER A 268 -10.65 24.92 -5.45
CA SER A 268 -12.06 25.19 -5.71
C SER A 268 -12.78 25.78 -4.50
N LYS A 269 -13.82 26.56 -4.77
CA LYS A 269 -14.71 27.14 -3.77
C LYS A 269 -16.15 27.00 -4.19
N LEU A 270 -17.02 26.61 -3.27
CA LEU A 270 -18.47 26.61 -3.48
C LEU A 270 -18.96 28.05 -3.62
N ALA A 271 -19.40 28.42 -4.81
CA ALA A 271 -19.80 29.78 -5.16
C ALA A 271 -21.31 30.00 -4.99
N ALA A 272 -22.14 29.06 -5.44
CA ALA A 272 -23.59 29.17 -5.38
C ALA A 272 -24.26 27.79 -5.36
N PHE A 273 -25.47 27.72 -4.82
CA PHE A 273 -26.38 26.57 -4.92
C PHE A 273 -27.83 27.03 -4.62
N ASN A 274 -28.81 26.30 -5.14
CA ASN A 274 -30.24 26.56 -4.93
C ASN A 274 -30.75 25.91 -3.64
N LYS A 275 -30.67 26.64 -2.53
CA LYS A 275 -31.17 26.21 -1.22
C LYS A 275 -32.67 25.87 -1.21
N ASN A 276 -33.45 26.49 -2.10
CA ASN A 276 -34.90 26.30 -2.16
C ASN A 276 -35.31 24.99 -2.83
N ALA A 277 -34.40 24.32 -3.54
CA ALA A 277 -34.67 23.07 -4.25
C ALA A 277 -35.12 21.92 -3.33
N VAL A 278 -34.79 22.01 -2.04
CA VAL A 278 -35.09 20.97 -1.04
C VAL A 278 -36.11 21.42 0.01
N LEU A 279 -36.68 22.63 -0.14
CA LEU A 279 -37.68 23.14 0.79
C LEU A 279 -38.94 22.25 0.73
N GLY A 280 -39.43 21.86 1.91
CA GLY A 280 -40.62 21.03 2.03
C GLY A 280 -40.40 19.55 1.75
N ASN A 281 -39.17 19.10 1.46
CA ASN A 281 -38.87 17.66 1.37
C ASN A 281 -38.71 17.07 2.79
N PRO A 282 -39.65 16.22 3.27
CA PRO A 282 -39.62 15.71 4.63
C PRO A 282 -38.50 14.70 4.88
N ARG A 283 -37.89 14.16 3.82
CA ARG A 283 -36.76 13.22 3.94
C ARG A 283 -35.44 13.93 4.19
N VAL A 284 -35.32 15.20 3.80
CA VAL A 284 -34.08 15.98 3.96
C VAL A 284 -33.97 16.47 5.40
N VAL A 285 -32.94 15.99 6.10
CA VAL A 285 -32.63 16.33 7.49
C VAL A 285 -31.85 17.63 7.57
N GLY A 286 -30.95 17.87 6.61
CA GLY A 286 -30.15 19.08 6.59
C GLY A 286 -29.27 19.20 5.35
N VAL A 287 -28.70 20.39 5.19
CA VAL A 287 -27.71 20.70 4.15
C VAL A 287 -26.49 21.29 4.85
N VAL A 288 -25.33 20.70 4.62
CA VAL A 288 -24.05 21.11 5.21
C VAL A 288 -23.16 21.62 4.09
N LYS A 289 -22.60 22.82 4.26
CA LYS A 289 -21.67 23.42 3.30
C LYS A 289 -20.24 23.32 3.81
N GLY A 290 -19.36 22.79 2.96
CA GLY A 290 -17.92 22.92 3.10
C GLY A 290 -17.39 24.09 2.28
N LYS A 291 -16.08 24.34 2.35
CA LYS A 291 -15.43 25.34 1.49
C LYS A 291 -15.45 24.92 0.02
N ARG A 292 -15.22 23.63 -0.24
CA ARG A 292 -15.05 23.04 -1.58
C ARG A 292 -16.11 22.00 -1.93
N TRP A 293 -17.17 21.87 -1.13
CA TRP A 293 -18.19 20.85 -1.33
C TRP A 293 -19.52 21.28 -0.71
N LEU A 294 -20.60 20.64 -1.16
CA LEU A 294 -21.94 20.73 -0.60
C LEU A 294 -22.45 19.32 -0.30
N ALA A 295 -23.00 19.09 0.89
CA ALA A 295 -23.62 17.82 1.26
C ALA A 295 -25.09 18.02 1.63
N ALA A 296 -25.94 17.10 1.20
CA ALA A 296 -27.29 16.95 1.72
C ALA A 296 -27.34 15.70 2.60
N VAL A 297 -28.14 15.75 3.66
CA VAL A 297 -28.34 14.66 4.61
C VAL A 297 -29.81 14.32 4.67
N ALA A 298 -30.15 13.04 4.54
CA ALA A 298 -31.52 12.56 4.47
C ALA A 298 -31.73 11.23 5.23
N THR A 299 -32.97 10.76 5.29
CA THR A 299 -33.34 9.48 5.92
C THR A 299 -32.81 8.25 5.18
N ASP A 300 -32.42 8.41 3.93
CA ASP A 300 -31.83 7.38 3.07
C ASP A 300 -30.85 8.05 2.09
N TRP A 301 -29.85 7.29 1.63
CA TRP A 301 -28.79 7.85 0.78
C TRP A 301 -29.33 8.37 -0.56
N TRP A 302 -30.28 7.67 -1.19
CA TRP A 302 -30.88 8.10 -2.45
C TRP A 302 -31.52 9.48 -2.36
N SER A 303 -32.31 9.73 -1.31
CA SER A 303 -32.93 11.03 -1.08
C SER A 303 -31.91 12.13 -0.83
N ALA A 304 -30.78 11.81 -0.18
CA ALA A 304 -29.67 12.75 -0.01
C ALA A 304 -29.01 13.09 -1.35
N ASP A 305 -28.74 12.11 -2.20
CA ASP A 305 -28.10 12.31 -3.51
C ASP A 305 -29.01 13.12 -4.44
N GLN A 306 -30.30 12.78 -4.51
CA GLN A 306 -31.28 13.55 -5.28
C GLN A 306 -31.41 15.00 -4.76
N ALA A 307 -31.35 15.19 -3.43
CA ALA A 307 -31.42 16.52 -2.84
C ALA A 307 -30.20 17.38 -3.20
N VAL A 308 -28.98 16.84 -3.10
CA VAL A 308 -27.77 17.60 -3.43
C VAL A 308 -27.63 17.88 -4.93
N GLU A 309 -28.10 16.95 -5.78
CA GLU A 309 -28.18 17.15 -7.23
C GLU A 309 -29.14 18.28 -7.60
N ALA A 310 -30.35 18.29 -7.02
CA ALA A 310 -31.36 19.32 -7.27
C ALA A 310 -30.92 20.73 -6.84
N MET A 311 -29.99 20.84 -5.89
CA MET A 311 -29.42 22.12 -5.47
C MET A 311 -28.44 22.73 -6.50
N VAL A 312 -27.98 21.96 -7.49
CA VAL A 312 -27.07 22.41 -8.57
C VAL A 312 -25.89 23.25 -8.04
N PRO A 313 -25.01 22.66 -7.21
CA PRO A 313 -23.87 23.39 -6.66
C PRO A 313 -22.91 23.83 -7.77
N ARG A 314 -22.46 25.09 -7.69
CA ARG A 314 -21.51 25.70 -8.62
C ARG A 314 -20.23 26.04 -7.91
N PHE A 315 -19.10 25.70 -8.52
CA PHE A 315 -17.77 25.91 -7.97
C PHE A 315 -16.95 26.85 -8.85
N THR A 316 -16.20 27.75 -8.23
CA THR A 316 -15.12 28.49 -8.89
C THR A 316 -13.81 27.73 -8.69
N VAL A 317 -12.95 27.69 -9.72
CA VAL A 317 -11.66 27.00 -9.74
C VAL A 317 -10.61 27.99 -10.21
N ALA A 318 -9.51 28.13 -9.48
CA ALA A 318 -8.48 29.12 -9.83
C ALA A 318 -7.62 28.67 -11.04
N ASN A 319 -7.15 27.42 -11.00
CA ASN A 319 -6.28 26.83 -12.01
C ASN A 319 -6.84 25.47 -12.42
N PRO A 320 -7.84 25.41 -13.32
CA PRO A 320 -8.40 24.15 -13.76
C PRO A 320 -7.35 23.30 -14.49
N ALA A 321 -7.18 22.05 -14.06
CA ALA A 321 -6.31 21.08 -14.70
C ALA A 321 -6.76 20.80 -16.16
N ASP A 322 -5.78 20.65 -17.05
CA ASP A 322 -5.99 20.37 -18.47
C ASP A 322 -4.86 19.46 -18.97
N SER A 323 -5.22 18.28 -19.49
CA SER A 323 -4.23 17.27 -19.86
C SER A 323 -3.32 17.71 -21.01
N ASN A 324 -3.82 18.47 -21.99
CA ASN A 324 -2.99 18.89 -23.12
C ASN A 324 -1.87 19.80 -22.64
N ARG A 325 -2.18 20.71 -21.71
CA ARG A 325 -1.17 21.54 -21.05
C ARG A 325 -0.19 20.70 -20.22
N SER A 326 -0.67 19.73 -19.44
CA SER A 326 0.21 18.84 -18.66
C SER A 326 1.16 18.05 -19.56
N ASP A 327 0.68 17.59 -20.73
CA ASP A 327 1.44 16.83 -21.72
C ASP A 327 2.55 17.70 -22.35
N GLU A 328 2.23 18.93 -22.74
CA GLU A 328 3.21 19.92 -23.22
C GLU A 328 4.30 20.20 -22.18
N MET A 329 3.91 20.42 -20.91
CA MET A 329 4.86 20.67 -19.83
C MET A 329 5.76 19.45 -19.57
N MET A 330 5.22 18.23 -19.58
CA MET A 330 6.01 17.00 -19.45
C MET A 330 6.99 16.81 -20.60
N ASN A 331 6.56 17.12 -21.84
CA ASN A 331 7.38 17.04 -23.04
C ASN A 331 8.62 17.94 -22.94
N GLU A 332 8.45 19.17 -22.44
CA GLU A 332 9.53 20.13 -22.22
C GLU A 332 10.42 19.69 -21.04
N ALA A 333 9.82 19.37 -19.89
CA ALA A 333 10.55 19.02 -18.67
C ALA A 333 11.49 17.82 -18.85
N VAL A 334 11.02 16.73 -19.47
CA VAL A 334 11.85 15.52 -19.64
C VAL A 334 13.09 15.79 -20.51
N ARG A 335 13.04 16.78 -21.41
CA ARG A 335 14.15 17.14 -22.30
C ARG A 335 15.08 18.18 -21.67
N GLU A 336 14.52 19.23 -21.08
CA GLU A 336 15.25 20.47 -20.76
C GLU A 336 15.12 20.91 -19.30
N GLY A 337 14.21 20.30 -18.52
CA GLY A 337 13.95 20.69 -17.13
C GLY A 337 15.15 20.56 -16.18
N ALA A 338 15.09 21.27 -15.06
CA ALA A 338 16.12 21.14 -14.02
C ALA A 338 16.10 19.72 -13.42
N ALA A 339 17.21 19.00 -13.54
CA ALA A 339 17.35 17.65 -13.02
C ALA A 339 18.11 17.61 -11.69
N PHE A 340 17.67 16.72 -10.82
CA PHE A 340 18.32 16.39 -9.57
C PHE A 340 18.80 14.94 -9.63
N ARG A 341 20.07 14.70 -9.33
CA ARG A 341 20.65 13.36 -9.27
C ARG A 341 20.12 12.62 -8.05
N MET A 342 19.37 11.54 -8.27
CA MET A 342 18.80 10.70 -7.20
C MET A 342 19.68 9.50 -6.86
N ALA A 343 20.31 8.89 -7.87
CA ALA A 343 21.21 7.76 -7.64
C ALA A 343 22.32 7.68 -8.68
N THR A 344 23.51 7.25 -8.26
CA THR A 344 24.67 7.02 -9.13
C THR A 344 25.26 5.64 -8.86
N ARG A 345 25.63 4.92 -9.92
CA ARG A 345 26.50 3.74 -9.88
C ARG A 345 27.74 3.99 -10.72
N GLY A 346 28.91 3.61 -10.20
CA GLY A 346 30.19 3.87 -10.86
C GLY A 346 30.40 5.36 -11.13
N LYS A 347 30.82 5.72 -12.33
CA LYS A 347 31.03 7.11 -12.77
C LYS A 347 29.73 7.84 -13.14
N GLY A 348 28.58 7.17 -13.13
CA GLY A 348 27.30 7.76 -13.52
C GLY A 348 27.34 8.47 -14.87
N SER A 349 26.83 9.70 -14.91
CA SER A 349 26.77 10.52 -16.12
C SER A 349 28.13 10.94 -16.67
N GLU A 350 29.20 10.88 -15.88
CA GLU A 350 30.56 11.23 -16.35
C GLU A 350 31.12 10.19 -17.34
N ALA A 351 30.62 8.95 -17.30
CA ALA A 351 30.96 7.92 -18.28
C ALA A 351 30.18 8.06 -19.60
N ILE A 352 29.20 8.95 -19.66
CA ILE A 352 28.37 9.12 -20.84
C ILE A 352 29.05 10.11 -21.79
N TYR A 353 29.63 9.57 -22.86
CA TYR A 353 30.30 10.34 -23.90
C TYR A 353 29.44 10.49 -25.17
N GLY A 354 28.29 9.82 -25.24
CA GLY A 354 27.37 9.86 -26.37
C GLY A 354 25.98 9.30 -26.04
N ARG A 355 25.18 9.04 -27.08
CA ARG A 355 23.84 8.43 -26.98
C ARG A 355 23.64 7.45 -28.13
N ASP A 356 24.33 6.32 -28.08
CA ASP A 356 24.26 5.29 -29.13
C ASP A 356 22.82 4.79 -29.30
N ILE A 357 22.08 4.71 -28.20
CA ILE A 357 20.64 4.53 -28.18
C ILE A 357 20.00 5.54 -27.22
N ALA A 358 18.87 6.11 -27.62
CA ALA A 358 18.02 6.95 -26.78
C ALA A 358 16.54 6.68 -27.08
N ARG A 359 15.73 6.50 -26.05
CA ARG A 359 14.28 6.25 -26.15
C ARG A 359 13.52 7.03 -25.09
N ARG A 360 12.32 7.47 -25.48
CA ARG A 360 11.35 8.08 -24.58
C ARG A 360 10.22 7.09 -24.30
N TYR A 361 9.79 7.07 -23.05
CA TYR A 361 8.61 6.34 -22.59
C TYR A 361 7.72 7.28 -21.77
N ASP A 362 6.41 7.02 -21.79
CA ASP A 362 5.43 7.81 -21.04
C ASP A 362 4.48 6.91 -20.25
N ALA A 363 3.99 7.39 -19.12
CA ALA A 363 2.90 6.78 -18.38
C ALA A 363 1.91 7.89 -17.97
N GLY A 364 0.66 7.77 -18.40
CA GLY A 364 -0.41 8.70 -18.02
C GLY A 364 -0.77 8.62 -16.53
N PRO A 365 -1.61 9.53 -16.02
CA PRO A 365 -2.14 9.41 -14.67
C PRO A 365 -3.05 8.18 -14.57
N ALA A 366 -3.18 7.55 -13.41
CA ALA A 366 -4.05 6.38 -13.23
C ALA A 366 -4.92 6.50 -11.98
N LEU A 367 -6.22 6.19 -12.12
CA LEU A 367 -7.17 6.12 -10.99
C LEU A 367 -7.16 4.72 -10.39
N HIS A 368 -7.34 4.65 -9.07
CA HIS A 368 -7.31 3.39 -8.32
C HIS A 368 -8.47 2.43 -8.60
N ALA A 369 -9.64 2.99 -8.94
CA ALA A 369 -10.84 2.26 -9.34
C ALA A 369 -11.24 1.09 -8.40
N GLN A 370 -11.20 1.28 -7.08
CA GLN A 370 -11.71 0.31 -6.11
C GLN A 370 -13.18 0.02 -6.37
N LEU A 371 -13.68 -1.19 -6.08
CA LEU A 371 -15.12 -1.45 -6.18
C LEU A 371 -15.90 -0.72 -5.09
N GLU A 372 -15.43 -0.80 -3.84
CA GLU A 372 -16.00 -0.03 -2.72
C GLU A 372 -15.52 1.43 -2.80
N THR A 373 -16.47 2.35 -2.97
CA THR A 373 -16.21 3.79 -2.88
C THR A 373 -15.97 4.23 -1.44
N ALA A 374 -15.20 5.30 -1.23
CA ALA A 374 -14.97 5.89 0.08
C ALA A 374 -16.26 6.07 0.88
N SER A 375 -16.30 5.45 2.05
CA SER A 375 -17.43 5.43 2.97
C SER A 375 -16.93 5.61 4.40
N ALA A 376 -17.71 6.34 5.20
CA ALA A 376 -17.41 6.57 6.61
C ALA A 376 -18.70 6.81 7.39
N THR A 377 -18.76 6.31 8.61
CA THR A 377 -19.86 6.63 9.55
C THR A 377 -19.30 7.41 10.72
N ALA A 378 -19.96 8.49 11.11
CA ALA A 378 -19.57 9.30 12.27
C ALA A 378 -20.73 9.53 13.22
N ARG A 379 -20.48 9.44 14.53
CA ARG A 379 -21.41 9.85 15.58
C ARG A 379 -20.77 10.97 16.39
N TYR A 380 -21.38 12.16 16.34
CA TYR A 380 -20.98 13.29 17.17
C TYR A 380 -22.04 13.52 18.25
N ALA A 381 -21.68 13.27 19.51
CA ALA A 381 -22.57 13.37 20.67
C ALA A 381 -21.75 13.72 21.92
N ASP A 382 -22.30 14.58 22.79
CA ASP A 382 -21.73 14.89 24.11
C ASP A 382 -20.25 15.29 24.10
N GLY A 383 -19.84 16.05 23.08
CA GLY A 383 -18.45 16.49 22.91
C GLY A 383 -17.49 15.41 22.40
N LYS A 384 -17.99 14.21 22.07
CA LYS A 384 -17.21 13.10 21.52
C LYS A 384 -17.53 12.85 20.05
N LEU A 385 -16.52 12.38 19.32
CA LEU A 385 -16.63 11.94 17.94
C LEU A 385 -16.21 10.47 17.83
N GLU A 386 -17.14 9.63 17.39
CA GLU A 386 -16.85 8.25 17.02
C GLU A 386 -16.86 8.10 15.50
N LEU A 387 -15.91 7.35 14.96
CA LEU A 387 -15.72 7.13 13.53
C LEU A 387 -15.63 5.63 13.24
N TRP A 388 -16.45 5.11 12.33
CA TRP A 388 -16.26 3.80 11.71
C TRP A 388 -15.68 4.02 10.32
N LEU A 389 -14.43 3.62 10.13
CA LEU A 389 -13.65 4.04 8.97
C LEU A 389 -12.66 2.98 8.51
N ALA A 390 -12.63 2.76 7.20
CA ALA A 390 -11.58 2.01 6.53
C ALA A 390 -10.45 2.95 6.12
N SER A 391 -9.38 3.01 6.92
CA SER A 391 -8.23 3.88 6.74
C SER A 391 -6.93 3.09 6.82
N GLN A 392 -6.02 3.30 5.85
CA GLN A 392 -4.68 2.74 5.88
C GLN A 392 -3.80 3.44 6.92
N ALA A 393 -4.15 4.64 7.39
CA ALA A 393 -3.42 5.42 8.40
C ALA A 393 -4.40 5.94 9.47
N PRO A 394 -4.93 5.04 10.33
CA PRO A 394 -6.06 5.36 11.20
C PRO A 394 -5.79 6.52 12.16
N GLU A 395 -4.60 6.62 12.77
CA GLU A 395 -4.30 7.75 13.67
C GLU A 395 -4.32 9.09 12.94
N ARG A 396 -3.79 9.15 11.71
CA ARG A 396 -3.77 10.38 10.91
C ARG A 396 -5.17 10.81 10.50
N ALA A 397 -6.03 9.85 10.14
CA ALA A 397 -7.44 10.12 9.89
C ALA A 397 -8.16 10.63 11.15
N ARG A 398 -7.87 10.04 12.32
CA ARG A 398 -8.41 10.46 13.63
C ARG A 398 -7.99 11.88 13.99
N GLU A 399 -6.70 12.20 13.84
CA GLU A 399 -6.15 13.54 14.05
C GLU A 399 -6.78 14.58 13.12
N ALA A 400 -6.93 14.24 11.85
CA ALA A 400 -7.51 15.13 10.85
C ALA A 400 -8.99 15.44 11.16
N ALA A 401 -9.77 14.42 11.52
CA ALA A 401 -11.16 14.58 11.93
C ALA A 401 -11.28 15.42 13.21
N ALA A 402 -10.47 15.13 14.24
CA ALA A 402 -10.44 15.88 15.50
C ALA A 402 -10.17 17.38 15.28
N LYS A 403 -9.15 17.71 14.47
CA LYS A 403 -8.81 19.09 14.10
C LYS A 403 -9.95 19.78 13.35
N ALA A 404 -10.65 19.06 12.48
CA ALA A 404 -11.76 19.62 11.71
C ALA A 404 -12.96 19.99 12.58
N VAL A 405 -13.27 19.18 13.59
CA VAL A 405 -14.39 19.44 14.51
C VAL A 405 -14.03 20.29 15.72
N GLY A 406 -12.73 20.44 16.02
CA GLY A 406 -12.21 21.23 17.15
C GLY A 406 -12.20 20.45 18.47
N LEU A 407 -11.91 19.15 18.43
CA LEU A 407 -11.85 18.28 19.61
C LEU A 407 -10.41 17.89 19.98
N SER A 408 -10.20 17.52 21.24
CA SER A 408 -9.00 16.78 21.67
C SER A 408 -9.01 15.37 21.07
N LEU A 409 -7.83 14.78 20.86
CA LEU A 409 -7.73 13.38 20.41
C LEU A 409 -8.36 12.40 21.39
N ASP A 410 -8.37 12.70 22.70
CA ASP A 410 -8.98 11.83 23.70
C ASP A 410 -10.51 11.76 23.59
N ASP A 411 -11.12 12.74 22.91
CA ASP A 411 -12.57 12.78 22.63
C ASP A 411 -12.91 12.21 21.26
N VAL A 412 -11.94 11.63 20.54
CA VAL A 412 -12.15 11.02 19.22
C VAL A 412 -11.78 9.54 19.24
N ILE A 413 -12.75 8.69 18.93
CA ILE A 413 -12.60 7.25 18.82
C ILE A 413 -12.71 6.86 17.35
N LEU A 414 -11.76 6.05 16.86
CA LEU A 414 -11.84 5.44 15.54
C LEU A 414 -11.96 3.93 15.71
N TYR A 415 -13.04 3.37 15.18
CA TYR A 415 -13.31 1.95 15.01
C TYR A 415 -12.82 1.53 13.62
N PRO A 416 -11.72 0.76 13.52
CA PRO A 416 -11.18 0.33 12.24
C PRO A 416 -12.18 -0.60 11.52
N MET A 417 -12.38 -0.36 10.23
CA MET A 417 -13.23 -1.19 9.38
C MET A 417 -12.41 -1.74 8.21
N PRO A 418 -12.69 -2.95 7.70
CA PRO A 418 -12.06 -3.46 6.47
C PRO A 418 -12.47 -2.63 5.25
N ALA A 419 -11.67 -2.69 4.19
CA ALA A 419 -11.92 -1.98 2.92
C ALA A 419 -12.20 -2.96 1.76
N GLY A 420 -13.10 -2.58 0.85
CA GLY A 420 -13.31 -3.26 -0.42
C GLY A 420 -12.27 -2.88 -1.48
N GLY A 421 -11.00 -2.92 -1.10
CA GLY A 421 -9.85 -2.41 -1.85
C GLY A 421 -9.45 -0.98 -1.45
N SER A 422 -8.18 -0.66 -1.67
CA SER A 422 -7.64 0.69 -1.46
C SER A 422 -6.58 1.04 -2.48
N PHE A 423 -5.60 0.16 -2.68
CA PHE A 423 -4.47 0.39 -3.57
C PHE A 423 -3.73 1.70 -3.26
N ASP A 424 -3.61 2.05 -1.97
CA ASP A 424 -3.03 3.29 -1.41
C ASP A 424 -3.94 4.53 -1.34
N SER A 425 -5.17 4.50 -1.87
CA SER A 425 -6.06 5.68 -1.80
C SER A 425 -6.53 6.01 -0.39
N ARG A 426 -6.73 5.00 0.47
CA ARG A 426 -7.20 5.15 1.85
C ARG A 426 -6.09 5.54 2.82
N LEU A 427 -4.89 5.88 2.32
CA LEU A 427 -3.94 6.70 3.06
C LEU A 427 -4.39 8.16 3.13
N GLU A 428 -5.22 8.61 2.19
CA GLU A 428 -5.88 9.91 2.22
C GLU A 428 -7.08 9.91 3.19
N HIS A 429 -7.30 11.02 3.88
CA HIS A 429 -8.27 11.12 4.99
C HIS A 429 -9.33 12.22 4.82
N ASP A 430 -9.50 12.78 3.62
CA ASP A 430 -10.48 13.86 3.38
C ASP A 430 -11.92 13.44 3.70
N HIS A 431 -12.31 12.20 3.38
CA HIS A 431 -13.64 11.67 3.71
C HIS A 431 -13.90 11.60 5.24
N ALA A 432 -12.86 11.40 6.06
CA ALA A 432 -12.96 11.44 7.52
C ALA A 432 -13.23 12.87 8.04
N ILE A 433 -12.57 13.86 7.45
CA ILE A 433 -12.79 15.29 7.74
C ILE A 433 -14.24 15.67 7.40
N GLU A 434 -14.71 15.24 6.22
CA GLU A 434 -16.04 15.58 5.71
C GLU A 434 -17.16 15.00 6.57
N VAL A 435 -17.11 13.69 6.85
CA VAL A 435 -18.15 13.05 7.67
C VAL A 435 -18.17 13.63 9.09
N ALA A 436 -17.01 13.96 9.66
CA ALA A 436 -16.93 14.57 11.00
C ALA A 436 -17.58 15.97 11.03
N LEU A 437 -17.31 16.80 10.03
CA LEU A 437 -17.92 18.12 9.89
C LEU A 437 -19.44 18.03 9.69
N ILE A 438 -19.90 17.08 8.86
CA ILE A 438 -21.32 16.85 8.61
C ILE A 438 -22.01 16.36 9.88
N ALA A 439 -21.46 15.35 10.56
CA ALA A 439 -22.03 14.81 11.80
C ALA A 439 -22.13 15.89 12.88
N ARG A 440 -21.08 16.70 13.08
CA ARG A 440 -21.12 17.82 14.03
C ARG A 440 -22.24 18.81 13.72
N GLU A 441 -22.44 19.16 12.45
CA GLU A 441 -23.49 20.12 12.06
C GLU A 441 -24.90 19.55 12.25
N ILE A 442 -25.13 18.32 11.81
CA ILE A 442 -26.43 17.65 11.89
C ILE A 442 -26.81 17.37 13.36
N SER A 443 -25.85 17.00 14.19
CA SER A 443 -26.08 16.69 15.61
C SER A 443 -26.38 17.89 16.49
N ARG A 444 -26.26 19.14 16.01
CA ARG A 444 -26.49 20.36 16.84
C ARG A 444 -27.88 20.44 17.47
N LYS A 445 -28.90 19.91 16.79
CA LYS A 445 -30.28 19.93 17.28
C LYS A 445 -30.64 18.65 18.03
N ARG A 446 -30.22 17.52 17.50
CA ARG A 446 -30.41 16.18 18.06
C ARG A 446 -29.25 15.31 17.61
N PRO A 447 -28.53 14.64 18.53
CA PRO A 447 -27.48 13.70 18.16
C PRO A 447 -28.00 12.65 17.19
N ARG A 448 -27.35 12.53 16.02
CA ARG A 448 -27.66 11.54 14.99
C ARG A 448 -26.37 11.05 14.36
N PRO A 449 -26.15 9.73 14.28
CA PRO A 449 -25.07 9.20 13.46
C PRO A 449 -25.28 9.55 11.99
N VAL A 450 -24.21 9.84 11.27
CA VAL A 450 -24.24 10.17 9.84
C VAL A 450 -23.31 9.23 9.09
N GLN A 451 -23.83 8.52 8.08
CA GLN A 451 -23.01 7.80 7.12
C GLN A 451 -22.82 8.64 5.85
N LEU A 452 -21.57 8.89 5.48
CA LEU A 452 -21.18 9.50 4.21
C LEU A 452 -20.71 8.41 3.26
N VAL A 453 -21.22 8.41 2.03
CA VAL A 453 -20.72 7.58 0.93
C VAL A 453 -20.50 8.48 -0.27
N TRP A 454 -19.27 8.49 -0.81
CA TRP A 454 -18.97 9.13 -2.07
C TRP A 454 -19.57 8.30 -3.21
N SER A 455 -20.32 8.90 -4.12
CA SER A 455 -20.66 8.21 -5.36
C SER A 455 -19.39 7.99 -6.20
N ARG A 456 -19.41 7.03 -7.13
CA ARG A 456 -18.28 6.75 -8.04
C ARG A 456 -17.71 8.02 -8.69
N TRP A 457 -18.60 8.90 -9.16
CA TRP A 457 -18.17 10.16 -9.78
C TRP A 457 -17.45 11.07 -8.78
N GLN A 458 -17.95 11.14 -7.55
CA GLN A 458 -17.35 11.97 -6.50
C GLN A 458 -16.01 11.42 -6.03
N GLU A 459 -15.84 10.09 -6.01
CA GLU A 459 -14.54 9.47 -5.76
C GLU A 459 -13.54 9.77 -6.87
N HIS A 460 -13.92 9.73 -8.14
CA HIS A 460 -13.01 10.12 -9.22
C HIS A 460 -12.65 11.61 -9.16
N LEU A 461 -13.62 12.46 -8.79
CA LEU A 461 -13.43 13.91 -8.71
C LEU A 461 -12.53 14.32 -7.52
N ALA A 462 -12.68 13.67 -6.36
CA ALA A 462 -11.88 13.95 -5.17
C ALA A 462 -10.59 13.11 -5.10
N GLY A 463 -10.53 12.01 -5.83
CA GLY A 463 -9.41 11.08 -5.86
C GLY A 463 -8.16 11.69 -6.48
N LEU A 464 -7.01 11.25 -5.99
CA LEU A 464 -5.70 11.71 -6.44
C LEU A 464 -5.07 10.60 -7.30
N PRO A 465 -4.88 10.79 -8.62
CA PRO A 465 -4.38 9.73 -9.48
C PRO A 465 -2.90 9.44 -9.19
N ARG A 466 -2.44 8.22 -9.54
CA ARG A 466 -1.00 7.95 -9.70
C ARG A 466 -0.40 9.03 -10.59
N ALA A 467 0.75 9.55 -10.18
CA ALA A 467 1.49 10.57 -10.94
C ALA A 467 1.76 10.14 -12.38
N PRO A 468 1.51 10.99 -13.40
CA PRO A 468 2.03 10.77 -14.74
C PRO A 468 3.56 10.90 -14.73
N ALA A 469 4.22 10.23 -15.65
CA ALA A 469 5.68 10.24 -15.77
C ALA A 469 6.14 10.18 -17.22
N ALA A 470 7.17 10.94 -17.56
CA ALA A 470 7.88 10.84 -18.84
C ALA A 470 9.35 10.48 -18.57
N GLY A 471 9.81 9.37 -19.15
CA GLY A 471 11.18 8.89 -19.03
C GLY A 471 11.95 9.06 -20.34
N LEU A 472 13.14 9.65 -20.28
CA LEU A 472 14.13 9.62 -21.35
C LEU A 472 15.32 8.76 -20.89
N ILE A 473 15.53 7.65 -21.57
CA ILE A 473 16.63 6.72 -21.30
C ILE A 473 17.61 6.74 -22.47
N TRP A 474 18.89 6.86 -22.18
CA TRP A 474 19.94 6.68 -23.19
C TRP A 474 21.12 5.89 -22.64
N ALA A 475 21.87 5.28 -23.55
CA ALA A 475 23.02 4.47 -23.20
C ALA A 475 24.18 4.64 -24.18
N ASN A 476 25.38 4.42 -23.66
CA ASN A 476 26.57 4.12 -24.43
C ASN A 476 26.83 2.63 -24.43
N LEU A 477 27.18 2.10 -25.60
CA LEU A 477 27.47 0.69 -25.81
C LEU A 477 28.99 0.46 -25.80
N VAL A 478 29.40 -0.72 -25.37
CA VAL A 478 30.81 -1.12 -25.46
C VAL A 478 31.16 -1.33 -26.93
N PRO A 479 32.14 -0.59 -27.50
CA PRO A 479 32.50 -0.73 -28.91
C PRO A 479 32.92 -2.16 -29.28
N GLY A 480 32.37 -2.69 -30.37
CA GLY A 480 32.65 -4.05 -30.84
C GLY A 480 32.02 -5.17 -30.00
N ALA A 481 31.34 -4.86 -28.89
CA ALA A 481 30.54 -5.82 -28.15
C ALA A 481 29.14 -5.95 -28.75
N ASN A 482 28.55 -7.13 -28.62
CA ASN A 482 27.21 -7.42 -29.15
C ASN A 482 26.11 -6.90 -28.20
N GLY A 483 25.88 -5.59 -28.21
CA GLY A 483 24.81 -4.94 -27.43
C GLY A 483 25.09 -4.79 -25.94
N GLN A 484 26.35 -4.92 -25.49
CA GLN A 484 26.71 -4.69 -24.09
C GLN A 484 26.63 -3.19 -23.75
N ILE A 485 25.92 -2.86 -22.67
CA ILE A 485 25.77 -1.48 -22.18
C ILE A 485 26.91 -1.14 -21.22
N ASP A 486 27.64 -0.07 -21.50
CA ASP A 486 28.70 0.46 -20.63
C ASP A 486 28.16 1.48 -19.63
N ALA A 487 27.40 2.46 -20.14
CA ALA A 487 26.82 3.53 -19.35
C ALA A 487 25.35 3.75 -19.73
N MET A 488 24.51 4.05 -18.75
CA MET A 488 23.08 4.30 -18.93
C MET A 488 22.63 5.50 -18.09
N HIS A 489 21.83 6.38 -18.68
CA HIS A 489 21.14 7.45 -17.97
C HIS A 489 19.65 7.21 -18.00
N VAL A 490 19.01 7.29 -16.84
CA VAL A 490 17.56 7.28 -16.68
C VAL A 490 17.15 8.66 -16.17
N ARG A 491 16.45 9.42 -17.00
CA ARG A 491 15.95 10.76 -16.65
C ARG A 491 14.43 10.74 -16.66
N ILE A 492 13.81 11.04 -15.52
CA ILE A 492 12.35 10.94 -15.36
C ILE A 492 11.81 12.29 -14.94
N ALA A 493 10.88 12.84 -15.73
CA ALA A 493 10.03 13.95 -15.33
C ALA A 493 8.73 13.42 -14.72
N ALA A 494 8.51 13.74 -13.45
CA ALA A 494 7.30 13.39 -12.72
C ALA A 494 7.03 14.44 -11.61
N PRO A 495 5.77 14.57 -11.16
CA PRO A 495 5.48 15.32 -9.94
C PRO A 495 6.20 14.75 -8.71
N PRO A 496 6.63 15.61 -7.76
CA PRO A 496 7.18 15.19 -6.48
C PRO A 496 6.06 14.69 -5.54
N GLY A 497 5.43 13.58 -5.93
CA GLY A 497 4.26 13.01 -5.29
C GLY A 497 4.50 12.46 -3.89
N GLY A 498 5.73 12.01 -3.57
CA GLY A 498 6.13 11.59 -2.24
C GLY A 498 6.04 12.75 -1.22
N PRO A 499 6.80 13.85 -1.41
CA PRO A 499 6.68 15.04 -0.57
C PRO A 499 5.26 15.62 -0.53
N GLU A 500 4.54 15.61 -1.66
CA GLU A 500 3.14 16.04 -1.70
C GLU A 500 2.25 15.21 -0.78
N PHE A 501 2.41 13.89 -0.81
CA PHE A 501 1.74 12.95 0.08
C PHE A 501 2.12 13.18 1.55
N GLY A 502 3.41 13.36 1.85
CA GLY A 502 3.88 13.65 3.22
C GLY A 502 3.25 14.91 3.81
N GLU A 503 3.14 15.97 3.01
CA GLU A 503 2.50 17.23 3.39
C GLU A 503 0.99 17.07 3.67
N ARG A 504 0.30 16.15 2.99
CA ARG A 504 -1.09 15.78 3.30
C ARG A 504 -1.19 14.92 4.54
N LEU A 505 -0.44 13.82 4.60
CA LEU A 505 -0.57 12.83 5.67
C LEU A 505 -0.10 13.37 7.04
N PHE A 506 1.08 14.00 7.08
CA PHE A 506 1.70 14.47 8.32
C PHE A 506 1.45 15.97 8.57
N GLY A 507 1.42 16.77 7.50
CA GLY A 507 1.13 18.21 7.59
C GLY A 507 -0.37 18.54 7.69
N ASN A 508 -1.24 17.58 7.38
CA ASN A 508 -2.69 17.77 7.26
C ASN A 508 -3.04 18.98 6.38
N LYS A 509 -2.28 19.16 5.29
CA LYS A 509 -2.52 20.17 4.27
C LYS A 509 -3.57 19.68 3.27
N THR A 510 -4.27 20.64 2.67
CA THR A 510 -5.15 20.39 1.53
C THR A 510 -4.33 19.99 0.30
N ALA A 511 -4.88 19.17 -0.61
CA ALA A 511 -4.15 18.66 -1.77
C ALA A 511 -3.42 19.73 -2.61
N TRP A 512 -4.06 20.86 -2.94
CA TRP A 512 -3.39 21.93 -3.69
C TRP A 512 -2.25 22.61 -2.91
N ALA A 513 -2.41 22.78 -1.59
CA ALA A 513 -1.39 23.43 -0.74
C ALA A 513 -0.20 22.49 -0.53
N ALA A 514 -0.43 21.18 -0.51
CA ALA A 514 0.62 20.18 -0.53
C ALA A 514 1.39 20.21 -1.86
N ARG A 515 0.69 20.27 -3.00
CA ARG A 515 1.29 20.44 -4.34
C ARG A 515 2.15 21.70 -4.44
N GLU A 516 1.62 22.84 -4.00
CA GLU A 516 2.39 24.09 -3.96
C GLU A 516 3.63 23.99 -3.06
N ALA A 517 3.51 23.31 -1.92
CA ALA A 517 4.62 23.14 -0.99
C ALA A 517 5.69 22.16 -1.50
N SER A 518 5.34 21.19 -2.34
CA SER A 518 6.27 20.20 -2.90
C SER A 518 6.86 20.61 -4.26
N SER A 519 6.24 21.55 -4.96
CA SER A 519 6.62 21.95 -6.33
C SER A 519 8.12 22.27 -6.47
N GLY A 520 8.73 21.69 -7.51
CA GLY A 520 10.16 21.87 -7.82
C GLY A 520 11.14 21.13 -6.91
N LYS A 521 10.68 20.40 -5.88
CA LYS A 521 11.56 19.64 -4.99
C LYS A 521 11.95 18.28 -5.59
N PRO A 522 13.19 17.80 -5.39
CA PRO A 522 13.54 16.43 -5.73
C PRO A 522 12.71 15.42 -4.91
N ASP A 523 12.45 14.26 -5.51
CA ASP A 523 11.67 13.19 -4.90
C ASP A 523 12.25 11.83 -5.31
N PRO A 524 12.96 11.13 -4.41
CA PRO A 524 13.43 9.77 -4.66
C PRO A 524 12.29 8.78 -4.91
N MET A 525 11.11 9.00 -4.33
CA MET A 525 9.94 8.12 -4.48
C MET A 525 9.37 8.18 -5.91
N ALA A 526 9.54 9.30 -6.60
CA ALA A 526 9.12 9.48 -8.00
C ALA A 526 10.04 8.75 -9.01
N VAL A 527 11.11 8.11 -8.55
CA VAL A 527 12.02 7.34 -9.41
C VAL A 527 12.36 5.96 -8.83
N GLU A 528 11.54 5.42 -7.92
CA GLU A 528 11.78 4.08 -7.37
C GLU A 528 11.77 3.02 -8.49
N GLY A 529 12.73 2.10 -8.42
CA GLY A 529 12.96 1.11 -9.47
C GLY A 529 13.74 1.61 -10.69
N ALA A 530 14.05 2.91 -10.79
CA ALA A 530 14.77 3.47 -11.94
C ALA A 530 16.27 3.09 -12.00
N MET A 531 16.85 2.63 -10.87
CA MET A 531 18.18 2.04 -10.87
C MET A 531 18.08 0.60 -11.37
N PRO A 532 18.62 0.26 -12.56
CA PRO A 532 18.48 -1.07 -13.11
C PRO A 532 19.14 -2.11 -12.20
N HIS A 533 18.48 -3.26 -12.07
CA HIS A 533 19.00 -4.38 -11.30
C HIS A 533 20.11 -5.15 -12.03
N TYR A 534 20.28 -4.89 -13.34
CA TYR A 534 21.40 -5.35 -14.15
C TYR A 534 22.74 -4.75 -13.72
N GLY A 535 23.83 -5.49 -13.90
CA GLY A 535 25.22 -5.13 -13.62
C GLY A 535 25.84 -4.11 -14.58
N ILE A 536 25.08 -3.11 -15.04
CA ILE A 536 25.58 -2.01 -15.86
C ILE A 536 26.61 -1.22 -15.04
N PRO A 537 27.86 -1.03 -15.53
CA PRO A 537 28.93 -0.41 -14.75
C PRO A 537 28.65 1.02 -14.31
N HIS A 538 28.05 1.82 -15.20
CA HIS A 538 27.87 3.25 -14.99
C HIS A 538 26.40 3.63 -15.19
N VAL A 539 25.75 4.07 -14.11
CA VAL A 539 24.33 4.44 -14.17
C VAL A 539 24.10 5.77 -13.47
N ALA A 540 23.35 6.65 -14.10
CA ALA A 540 22.80 7.86 -13.49
C ALA A 540 21.28 7.82 -13.53
N VAL A 541 20.65 8.15 -12.39
CA VAL A 541 19.20 8.31 -12.27
C VAL A 541 18.91 9.74 -11.84
N ASP A 542 18.19 10.47 -12.68
CA ASP A 542 17.79 11.85 -12.42
C ASP A 542 16.28 11.99 -12.33
N HIS A 543 15.82 12.75 -11.33
CA HIS A 543 14.45 13.23 -11.21
C HIS A 543 14.35 14.67 -11.71
N VAL A 544 13.38 14.95 -12.57
CA VAL A 544 12.99 16.28 -13.02
C VAL A 544 11.62 16.59 -12.42
N PRO A 545 11.55 17.29 -11.28
CA PRO A 545 10.28 17.61 -10.65
C PRO A 545 9.49 18.57 -11.52
N ILE A 546 8.25 18.18 -11.83
CA ILE A 546 7.32 18.95 -12.65
C ILE A 546 5.99 19.13 -11.92
N ASP A 547 5.42 20.32 -12.05
CA ASP A 547 4.05 20.58 -11.64
C ASP A 547 3.09 20.32 -12.82
N VAL A 548 2.28 19.26 -12.74
CA VAL A 548 1.32 18.89 -13.81
C VAL A 548 -0.04 19.59 -13.69
N GLY A 549 -0.17 20.54 -12.77
CA GLY A 549 -1.38 21.36 -12.63
C GLY A 549 -2.54 20.70 -11.88
N HIS A 550 -2.35 19.48 -11.36
CA HIS A 550 -3.25 18.81 -10.42
C HIS A 550 -2.46 17.98 -9.40
N PRO A 551 -3.01 17.67 -8.21
CA PRO A 551 -2.30 16.90 -7.20
C PRO A 551 -2.32 15.41 -7.57
N VAL A 552 -1.41 14.64 -6.98
CA VAL A 552 -1.20 13.22 -7.28
C VAL A 552 -1.18 12.37 -6.00
N GLY A 553 -1.55 11.11 -6.13
CA GLY A 553 -1.66 10.14 -5.05
C GLY A 553 -0.75 8.94 -5.24
N ARG A 554 -0.52 8.22 -4.14
CA ARG A 554 0.11 6.89 -4.18
C ARG A 554 -0.87 5.88 -4.78
N MET A 555 -0.36 4.90 -5.51
CA MET A 555 -1.13 3.79 -6.07
C MET A 555 -0.28 2.52 -5.99
N ARG A 556 -0.90 1.35 -5.80
CA ARG A 556 -0.21 0.04 -5.86
C ARG A 556 0.83 0.00 -7.00
N GLY A 557 2.08 -0.28 -6.65
CA GLY A 557 3.20 -0.36 -7.58
C GLY A 557 3.88 0.97 -7.91
N ASN A 558 3.30 2.12 -7.52
CA ASN A 558 3.86 3.48 -7.54
C ASN A 558 4.83 3.73 -8.72
N ALA A 559 6.05 4.21 -8.43
CA ALA A 559 7.06 4.45 -9.44
C ALA A 559 7.64 3.17 -10.05
N HIS A 560 7.71 2.09 -9.27
CA HIS A 560 8.16 0.79 -9.76
C HIS A 560 7.40 0.32 -11.00
N SER A 561 6.11 0.65 -11.14
CA SER A 561 5.32 0.22 -12.30
C SER A 561 5.75 0.87 -13.61
N TYR A 562 5.89 2.20 -13.64
CA TYR A 562 6.34 2.87 -14.85
C TYR A 562 7.86 2.76 -15.06
N THR A 563 8.68 2.69 -14.00
CA THR A 563 10.13 2.52 -14.17
C THR A 563 10.47 1.12 -14.67
N ALA A 564 9.77 0.07 -14.21
CA ALA A 564 9.88 -1.26 -14.78
C ALA A 564 9.49 -1.24 -16.27
N PHE A 565 8.36 -0.61 -16.63
CA PHE A 565 7.96 -0.45 -18.02
C PHE A 565 9.03 0.24 -18.87
N PHE A 566 9.60 1.35 -18.40
CA PHE A 566 10.60 2.11 -19.14
C PHE A 566 11.91 1.31 -19.33
N ILE A 567 12.40 0.70 -18.25
CA ILE A 567 13.69 -0.01 -18.25
C ILE A 567 13.58 -1.31 -19.02
N GLU A 568 12.60 -2.16 -18.72
CA GLU A 568 12.50 -3.48 -19.36
C GLU A 568 12.19 -3.38 -20.85
N SER A 569 11.43 -2.36 -21.27
CA SER A 569 11.23 -2.10 -22.70
C SER A 569 12.51 -1.61 -23.38
N PHE A 570 13.30 -0.77 -22.71
CA PHE A 570 14.59 -0.29 -23.23
C PHE A 570 15.64 -1.40 -23.36
N ILE A 571 15.70 -2.29 -22.37
CA ILE A 571 16.57 -3.47 -22.41
C ILE A 571 16.16 -4.39 -23.56
N ASP A 572 14.86 -4.62 -23.74
CA ASP A 572 14.35 -5.44 -24.83
C ASP A 572 14.61 -4.84 -26.22
N GLU A 573 14.43 -3.52 -26.37
CA GLU A 573 14.78 -2.79 -27.59
C GLU A 573 16.27 -2.85 -27.90
N THR A 574 17.12 -2.82 -26.87
CA THR A 574 18.57 -2.97 -27.03
C THR A 574 18.91 -4.40 -27.48
N ALA A 575 18.30 -5.42 -26.88
CA ALA A 575 18.48 -6.81 -27.30
C ALA A 575 18.11 -7.00 -28.79
N ALA A 576 16.93 -6.51 -29.19
CA ALA A 576 16.43 -6.62 -30.55
C ALA A 576 17.33 -5.91 -31.58
N MET A 577 17.88 -4.73 -31.24
CA MET A 577 18.81 -3.99 -32.11
C MET A 577 20.05 -4.82 -32.48
N PHE A 578 20.49 -5.70 -31.60
CA PHE A 578 21.66 -6.56 -31.77
C PHE A 578 21.31 -8.02 -32.10
N GLY A 579 20.04 -8.31 -32.43
CA GLY A 579 19.58 -9.67 -32.73
C GLY A 579 19.80 -10.66 -31.59
N ARG A 580 19.77 -10.17 -30.34
CA ARG A 580 19.97 -10.98 -29.15
C ARG A 580 18.64 -11.52 -28.62
N GLU A 581 18.65 -12.77 -28.19
CA GLU A 581 17.50 -13.39 -27.57
C GLU A 581 17.25 -12.76 -26.17
N PRO A 582 16.00 -12.32 -25.86
CA PRO A 582 15.71 -11.49 -24.68
C PRO A 582 16.04 -12.11 -23.32
N LEU A 583 15.86 -13.42 -23.13
CA LEU A 583 16.12 -14.12 -21.87
C LEU A 583 17.62 -14.18 -21.58
N SER A 584 18.40 -14.69 -22.54
CA SER A 584 19.84 -14.84 -22.43
C SER A 584 20.55 -13.49 -22.32
N TYR A 585 20.06 -12.45 -23.00
CA TYR A 585 20.57 -11.09 -22.84
C TYR A 585 20.41 -10.59 -21.39
N ARG A 586 19.21 -10.74 -20.80
CA ARG A 586 18.97 -10.36 -19.40
C ARG A 586 19.85 -11.16 -18.43
N ILE A 587 19.95 -12.49 -18.61
CA ILE A 587 20.79 -13.34 -17.75
C ILE A 587 22.25 -12.89 -17.77
N GLU A 588 22.81 -12.60 -18.94
CA GLU A 588 24.18 -12.07 -19.05
C GLU A 588 24.34 -10.74 -18.29
N MET A 589 23.35 -9.86 -18.39
CA MET A 589 23.36 -8.56 -17.73
C MET A 589 23.21 -8.62 -16.21
N LEU A 590 22.66 -9.68 -15.63
CA LEU A 590 22.38 -9.75 -14.17
C LEU A 590 23.64 -9.91 -13.30
N GLY A 591 24.76 -10.33 -13.87
CA GLY A 591 26.01 -10.52 -13.14
C GLY A 591 25.87 -11.52 -11.99
N LYS A 592 25.79 -11.02 -10.74
CA LYS A 592 25.75 -11.84 -9.51
C LYS A 592 24.34 -12.07 -8.95
N ASP A 593 23.28 -11.59 -9.59
CA ASP A 593 21.91 -11.76 -9.11
C ASP A 593 21.33 -13.15 -9.47
N PHE A 594 21.89 -14.21 -8.87
CA PHE A 594 21.48 -15.60 -9.13
C PHE A 594 20.01 -15.87 -8.79
N ARG A 595 19.44 -15.11 -7.83
CA ARG A 595 18.02 -15.18 -7.46
C ARG A 595 17.13 -14.75 -8.62
N MET A 596 17.49 -13.64 -9.30
CA MET A 596 16.75 -13.20 -10.49
C MET A 596 16.99 -14.14 -11.68
N VAL A 597 18.19 -14.70 -11.85
CA VAL A 597 18.45 -15.73 -12.87
C VAL A 597 17.52 -16.93 -12.68
N SER A 598 17.35 -17.39 -11.43
CA SER A 598 16.42 -18.48 -11.12
C SER A 598 14.97 -18.14 -11.47
N CYS A 599 14.52 -16.90 -11.18
CA CYS A 599 13.20 -16.42 -11.60
C CYS A 599 13.05 -16.46 -13.13
N LEU A 600 14.01 -15.92 -13.88
CA LEU A 600 13.98 -15.91 -15.34
C LEU A 600 13.91 -17.33 -15.93
N GLN A 601 14.73 -18.25 -15.44
CA GLN A 601 14.76 -19.63 -15.91
C GLN A 601 13.45 -20.37 -15.63
N ARG A 602 12.89 -20.21 -14.42
CA ARG A 602 11.62 -20.83 -14.03
C ARG A 602 10.44 -20.25 -14.80
N ALA A 603 10.37 -18.92 -14.96
CA ALA A 603 9.35 -18.28 -15.79
C ALA A 603 9.44 -18.77 -17.25
N GLY A 604 10.67 -18.90 -17.78
CA GLY A 604 10.92 -19.46 -19.11
C GLY A 604 10.43 -20.90 -19.28
N ALA A 605 10.69 -21.76 -18.29
CA ALA A 605 10.21 -23.14 -18.28
C ALA A 605 8.68 -23.21 -18.21
N LEU A 606 8.07 -22.42 -17.32
CA LEU A 606 6.62 -22.35 -17.10
C LEU A 606 5.88 -21.90 -18.37
N ALA A 607 6.38 -20.84 -19.01
CA ALA A 607 5.79 -20.28 -20.23
C ALA A 607 6.09 -21.08 -21.51
N GLN A 608 6.92 -22.12 -21.44
CA GLN A 608 7.51 -22.80 -22.61
C GLN A 608 8.14 -21.78 -23.58
N TRP A 609 8.99 -20.91 -23.05
CA TRP A 609 9.57 -19.78 -23.76
C TRP A 609 10.20 -20.17 -25.10
N ASP A 610 9.74 -19.55 -26.18
CA ASP A 610 10.17 -19.88 -27.54
C ASP A 610 11.31 -18.99 -28.09
N GLY A 611 11.80 -18.08 -27.25
CA GLY A 611 12.79 -17.08 -27.61
C GLY A 611 12.20 -15.71 -27.96
N GLY A 612 10.88 -15.52 -27.87
CA GLY A 612 10.24 -14.24 -28.20
C GLY A 612 10.38 -13.89 -29.68
N ARG A 613 10.42 -14.91 -30.54
CA ARG A 613 10.71 -14.78 -31.98
C ARG A 613 9.62 -13.98 -32.68
N ASP A 614 9.89 -13.54 -33.91
CA ASP A 614 8.91 -12.85 -34.75
C ASP A 614 7.60 -13.66 -34.81
N GLN A 615 6.49 -13.00 -34.47
CA GLN A 615 5.13 -13.52 -34.41
C GLN A 615 4.84 -14.54 -33.28
N SER A 616 5.75 -14.76 -32.33
CA SER A 616 5.46 -15.62 -31.18
C SER A 616 4.36 -15.04 -30.29
N GLY A 617 4.39 -13.72 -30.10
CA GLY A 617 3.52 -13.04 -29.16
C GLY A 617 3.87 -13.35 -27.72
N GLN A 618 5.08 -13.85 -27.44
CA GLN A 618 5.61 -13.99 -26.09
C GLN A 618 6.56 -12.83 -25.77
N GLY A 619 6.45 -12.27 -24.57
CA GLY A 619 7.27 -11.16 -24.10
C GLY A 619 7.68 -11.33 -22.66
N LEU A 620 8.94 -11.00 -22.38
CA LEU A 620 9.58 -11.21 -21.09
C LEU A 620 9.88 -9.86 -20.42
N ALA A 621 9.67 -9.81 -19.10
CA ALA A 621 10.21 -8.76 -18.24
C ALA A 621 10.57 -9.31 -16.86
N CYS A 622 11.49 -8.66 -16.16
CA CYS A 622 11.77 -8.94 -14.77
C CYS A 622 11.97 -7.67 -13.94
N HIS A 623 11.71 -7.77 -12.63
CA HIS A 623 11.80 -6.61 -11.73
C HIS A 623 12.21 -7.01 -10.31
N ARG A 624 12.97 -6.14 -9.66
CA ARG A 624 13.36 -6.27 -8.24
C ARG A 624 12.88 -5.05 -7.45
N MET A 625 12.23 -5.30 -6.32
CA MET A 625 11.85 -4.27 -5.35
C MET A 625 12.66 -4.47 -4.06
N GLY A 626 13.19 -3.39 -3.48
CA GLY A 626 14.08 -3.45 -2.32
C GLY A 626 15.56 -3.65 -2.66
N SER A 627 16.36 -4.01 -1.65
CA SER A 627 17.82 -4.11 -1.77
C SER A 627 18.26 -5.34 -2.57
N PHE A 628 19.57 -5.43 -2.87
CA PHE A 628 20.14 -6.61 -3.50
C PHE A 628 19.99 -7.86 -2.60
N GLU A 629 20.19 -7.76 -1.28
CA GLU A 629 20.12 -8.92 -0.39
C GLU A 629 18.70 -9.37 -0.07
N SER A 630 17.80 -8.46 0.31
CA SER A 630 16.47 -8.79 0.86
C SER A 630 15.31 -8.50 -0.09
N GLY A 631 15.56 -7.85 -1.22
CA GLY A 631 14.48 -7.46 -2.15
C GLY A 631 13.74 -8.65 -2.78
N GLY A 632 12.44 -8.49 -2.98
CA GLY A 632 11.61 -9.42 -3.75
C GLY A 632 11.90 -9.33 -5.24
N ARG A 633 11.75 -10.46 -5.94
CA ARG A 633 12.05 -10.60 -7.36
C ARG A 633 10.92 -11.30 -8.08
N ILE A 634 10.66 -10.83 -9.29
CA ILE A 634 9.70 -11.46 -10.20
C ILE A 634 10.23 -11.43 -11.63
N ALA A 635 10.03 -12.53 -12.34
CA ALA A 635 10.11 -12.59 -13.79
C ALA A 635 8.74 -13.02 -14.32
N CYS A 636 8.27 -12.38 -15.39
CA CYS A 636 7.00 -12.68 -16.01
C CYS A 636 7.16 -12.78 -17.53
N ILE A 637 6.54 -13.81 -18.10
CA ILE A 637 6.35 -13.97 -19.54
C ILE A 637 4.86 -13.84 -19.84
N ALA A 638 4.53 -12.86 -20.68
CA ALA A 638 3.18 -12.69 -21.19
C ALA A 638 3.06 -13.32 -22.58
N THR A 639 1.94 -13.97 -22.85
CA THR A 639 1.50 -14.30 -24.21
C THR A 639 0.37 -13.35 -24.60
N ALA A 640 0.63 -12.45 -25.53
CA ALA A 640 -0.29 -11.40 -25.93
C ALA A 640 -0.28 -11.14 -27.44
N ARG A 641 -1.45 -10.80 -27.99
CA ARG A 641 -1.64 -10.42 -29.39
C ARG A 641 -2.59 -9.22 -29.48
N ARG A 642 -2.58 -8.57 -30.64
CA ARG A 642 -3.60 -7.60 -31.02
C ARG A 642 -4.65 -8.31 -31.87
N ASP A 643 -5.92 -8.17 -31.51
CA ASP A 643 -7.06 -8.65 -32.30
C ASP A 643 -8.00 -7.49 -32.67
N GLU A 644 -9.16 -7.81 -33.25
CA GLU A 644 -10.17 -6.81 -33.62
C GLU A 644 -10.73 -6.03 -32.42
N GLY A 645 -10.67 -6.61 -31.22
CA GLY A 645 -11.14 -6.02 -29.96
C GLY A 645 -10.07 -5.26 -29.18
N GLY A 646 -8.80 -5.29 -29.60
CA GLY A 646 -7.69 -4.59 -28.97
C GLY A 646 -6.64 -5.56 -28.45
N LEU A 647 -6.28 -5.43 -27.17
CA LEU A 647 -5.31 -6.30 -26.51
C LEU A 647 -5.96 -7.59 -26.05
N LYS A 648 -5.45 -8.74 -26.50
CA LYS A 648 -5.74 -10.03 -25.89
C LYS A 648 -4.49 -10.61 -25.27
N VAL A 649 -4.51 -10.76 -23.94
CA VAL A 649 -3.53 -11.55 -23.19
C VAL A 649 -4.17 -12.91 -22.94
N SER A 650 -3.51 -13.98 -23.38
CA SER A 650 -4.01 -15.34 -23.17
C SER A 650 -3.39 -16.01 -21.94
N LYS A 651 -2.13 -15.67 -21.63
CA LYS A 651 -1.38 -16.32 -20.55
C LYS A 651 -0.36 -15.37 -19.91
N LEU A 652 -0.22 -15.45 -18.59
CA LEU A 652 0.84 -14.82 -17.80
C LEU A 652 1.51 -15.90 -16.94
N SER A 653 2.78 -16.16 -17.21
CA SER A 653 3.57 -17.13 -16.43
C SER A 653 4.63 -16.37 -15.64
N ALA A 654 4.59 -16.48 -14.31
CA ALA A 654 5.46 -15.74 -13.41
C ALA A 654 6.25 -16.67 -12.48
N ALA A 655 7.52 -16.34 -12.25
CA ALA A 655 8.32 -16.95 -11.20
C ALA A 655 8.75 -15.89 -10.19
N VAL A 656 8.63 -16.22 -8.91
CA VAL A 656 8.66 -15.25 -7.81
C VAL A 656 9.57 -15.73 -6.69
N ASP A 657 10.47 -14.87 -6.25
CA ASP A 657 11.31 -15.07 -5.06
C ASP A 657 11.07 -13.94 -4.05
N ILE A 658 10.40 -14.31 -2.96
CA ILE A 658 10.02 -13.42 -1.86
C ILE A 658 10.59 -13.87 -0.51
N GLY A 659 11.66 -14.68 -0.52
CA GLY A 659 12.20 -15.28 0.70
C GLY A 659 11.24 -16.32 1.31
N ARG A 660 11.22 -16.39 2.64
CA ARG A 660 10.29 -17.25 3.39
C ARG A 660 8.85 -16.82 3.13
N ILE A 661 7.99 -17.79 2.91
CA ILE A 661 6.56 -17.56 2.66
C ILE A 661 5.81 -17.94 3.92
N VAL A 662 5.10 -16.99 4.53
CA VAL A 662 4.28 -17.28 5.72
C VAL A 662 3.00 -18.02 5.31
N ASN A 663 2.27 -17.48 4.32
CA ASN A 663 1.05 -18.06 3.79
C ASN A 663 1.14 -18.14 2.25
N LEU A 664 1.18 -19.35 1.69
CA LEU A 664 1.43 -19.56 0.27
C LEU A 664 0.22 -19.18 -0.60
N ASP A 665 -0.99 -19.45 -0.12
CA ASP A 665 -2.23 -19.12 -0.83
C ASP A 665 -2.42 -17.60 -0.94
N ILE A 666 -2.23 -16.85 0.15
CA ILE A 666 -2.27 -15.39 0.13
C ILE A 666 -1.16 -14.81 -0.75
N ALA A 667 0.07 -15.33 -0.66
CA ALA A 667 1.16 -14.87 -1.52
C ALA A 667 0.83 -15.05 -3.01
N ARG A 668 0.23 -16.20 -3.38
CA ARG A 668 -0.27 -16.47 -4.74
C ARG A 668 -1.33 -15.46 -5.15
N GLN A 669 -2.37 -15.27 -4.35
CA GLN A 669 -3.45 -14.30 -4.62
C GLN A 669 -2.91 -12.87 -4.81
N GLN A 670 -1.89 -12.47 -4.05
CA GLN A 670 -1.27 -11.15 -4.22
C GLN A 670 -0.56 -11.00 -5.56
N ILE A 671 0.14 -12.03 -6.03
CA ILE A 671 0.79 -12.03 -7.35
C ILE A 671 -0.27 -12.05 -8.46
N GLU A 672 -1.29 -12.91 -8.38
CA GLU A 672 -2.39 -12.97 -9.35
C GLU A 672 -3.11 -11.63 -9.47
N GLY A 673 -3.56 -11.08 -8.34
CA GLY A 673 -4.21 -9.78 -8.29
C GLY A 673 -3.30 -8.65 -8.75
N GLY A 674 -1.99 -8.74 -8.48
CA GLY A 674 -0.99 -7.79 -8.97
C GLY A 674 -0.82 -7.83 -10.49
N LEU A 675 -0.76 -9.02 -11.08
CA LEU A 675 -0.68 -9.21 -12.53
C LEU A 675 -1.92 -8.67 -13.24
N VAL A 676 -3.13 -8.93 -12.71
CA VAL A 676 -4.39 -8.38 -13.23
C VAL A 676 -4.43 -6.85 -13.09
N PHE A 677 -3.93 -6.31 -11.96
CA PHE A 677 -3.83 -4.86 -11.77
C PHE A 677 -2.88 -4.22 -12.79
N GLY A 678 -1.72 -4.84 -13.03
CA GLY A 678 -0.76 -4.41 -14.05
C GLY A 678 -1.29 -4.53 -15.49
N LEU A 679 -2.14 -5.52 -15.77
CA LEU A 679 -2.89 -5.62 -17.02
C LEU A 679 -3.85 -4.43 -17.17
N GLY A 680 -4.54 -4.05 -16.10
CA GLY A 680 -5.37 -2.85 -16.06
C GLY A 680 -4.61 -1.57 -16.36
N LEU A 681 -3.39 -1.41 -15.85
CA LEU A 681 -2.52 -0.27 -16.18
C LEU A 681 -1.99 -0.31 -17.62
N ALA A 682 -1.81 -1.50 -18.19
CA ALA A 682 -1.39 -1.68 -19.57
C ALA A 682 -2.52 -1.36 -20.57
N MET A 683 -3.75 -1.73 -20.24
CA MET A 683 -4.95 -1.53 -21.08
C MET A 683 -5.56 -0.14 -20.91
N GLY A 684 -5.69 0.34 -19.67
CA GLY A 684 -6.47 1.51 -19.32
C GLY A 684 -6.13 2.08 -17.94
N SER A 685 -7.12 2.20 -17.06
CA SER A 685 -7.07 2.81 -15.72
C SER A 685 -6.71 4.30 -15.70
N SER A 686 -6.52 4.93 -16.87
CA SER A 686 -6.11 6.32 -17.00
C SER A 686 -7.31 7.27 -17.15
N THR A 687 -7.10 8.55 -16.82
CA THR A 687 -8.08 9.62 -17.06
C THR A 687 -7.37 10.83 -17.64
N ARG A 688 -8.03 11.56 -18.55
CA ARG A 688 -7.63 12.92 -18.91
C ARG A 688 -8.35 13.92 -18.02
N TYR A 689 -7.95 15.17 -18.08
CA TYR A 689 -8.57 16.30 -17.40
C TYR A 689 -8.97 17.38 -18.42
N SER A 690 -10.18 17.91 -18.25
CA SER A 690 -10.69 19.04 -19.01
C SER A 690 -11.43 19.99 -18.08
N ALA A 691 -11.07 21.27 -18.09
CA ALA A 691 -11.63 22.29 -17.20
C ALA A 691 -11.59 21.90 -15.71
N GLY A 692 -10.54 21.19 -15.28
CA GLY A 692 -10.34 20.71 -13.91
C GLY A 692 -11.12 19.45 -13.54
N LEU A 693 -11.86 18.86 -14.47
CA LEU A 693 -12.64 17.65 -14.25
C LEU A 693 -11.99 16.44 -14.92
N PRO A 694 -11.93 15.27 -14.24
CA PRO A 694 -11.54 14.03 -14.91
C PRO A 694 -12.57 13.66 -15.99
N THR A 695 -12.10 13.19 -17.14
CA THR A 695 -12.96 12.80 -18.27
C THR A 695 -13.64 11.45 -18.03
N SER A 696 -13.03 10.57 -17.24
CA SER A 696 -13.56 9.24 -16.93
C SER A 696 -14.46 9.31 -15.70
N GLN A 697 -15.78 9.35 -15.92
CA GLN A 697 -16.78 9.52 -14.85
C GLN A 697 -17.27 8.20 -14.24
N ARG A 698 -17.11 7.10 -14.98
CA ARG A 698 -17.59 5.75 -14.62
C ARG A 698 -16.49 4.73 -14.83
N LEU A 699 -16.59 3.57 -14.17
CA LEU A 699 -15.63 2.46 -14.33
C LEU A 699 -15.54 1.97 -15.79
N ALA A 700 -16.66 1.93 -16.50
CA ALA A 700 -16.71 1.52 -17.91
C ALA A 700 -15.93 2.43 -18.88
N GLN A 701 -15.46 3.61 -18.42
CA GLN A 701 -14.65 4.54 -19.21
C GLN A 701 -13.16 4.46 -18.85
N LEU A 702 -12.79 3.52 -17.98
CA LEU A 702 -11.40 3.28 -17.57
C LEU A 702 -10.78 2.09 -18.30
N ASP A 703 -11.53 1.41 -19.19
CA ASP A 703 -11.03 0.26 -19.96
C ASP A 703 -10.31 -0.78 -19.09
N LEU A 704 -10.87 -1.04 -17.89
CA LEU A 704 -10.35 -2.04 -16.96
C LEU A 704 -10.68 -3.45 -17.48
N PRO A 705 -9.79 -4.44 -17.26
CA PRO A 705 -10.06 -5.81 -17.65
C PRO A 705 -11.29 -6.34 -16.90
N VAL A 706 -12.20 -6.97 -17.65
CA VAL A 706 -13.29 -7.75 -17.07
C VAL A 706 -12.88 -9.22 -16.95
N LEU A 707 -13.72 -10.04 -16.31
CA LEU A 707 -13.43 -11.48 -16.12
C LEU A 707 -13.09 -12.21 -17.44
N ALA A 708 -13.69 -11.81 -18.56
CA ALA A 708 -13.42 -12.39 -19.88
C ALA A 708 -12.04 -12.00 -20.46
N ASP A 709 -11.43 -10.93 -19.95
CA ASP A 709 -10.11 -10.46 -20.35
C ASP A 709 -9.00 -11.07 -19.50
N CYS A 710 -9.34 -11.62 -18.32
CA CYS A 710 -8.38 -12.26 -17.44
C CYS A 710 -7.71 -13.46 -18.13
N PRO A 711 -6.37 -13.46 -18.25
CA PRO A 711 -5.63 -14.56 -18.86
C PRO A 711 -5.55 -15.76 -17.93
N GLU A 712 -5.11 -16.89 -18.46
CA GLU A 712 -4.55 -17.96 -17.64
C GLU A 712 -3.32 -17.42 -16.89
N ILE A 713 -3.24 -17.64 -15.58
CA ILE A 713 -2.13 -17.18 -14.74
C ILE A 713 -1.49 -18.41 -14.09
N GLU A 714 -0.19 -18.59 -14.33
CA GLU A 714 0.61 -19.63 -13.69
C GLU A 714 1.72 -18.98 -12.86
N ILE A 715 1.92 -19.46 -11.64
CA ILE A 715 2.90 -18.88 -10.70
C ILE A 715 3.73 -19.99 -10.07
N ASP A 716 5.06 -19.87 -10.20
CA ASP A 716 6.05 -20.68 -9.49
C ASP A 716 6.77 -19.85 -8.41
N PHE A 717 6.70 -20.30 -7.16
CA PHE A 717 7.42 -19.68 -6.05
C PHE A 717 8.74 -20.41 -5.79
N ILE A 718 9.81 -19.63 -5.60
CA ILE A 718 11.12 -20.15 -5.25
C ILE A 718 11.20 -20.33 -3.74
N ALA A 719 11.35 -21.58 -3.28
CA ALA A 719 11.54 -21.91 -1.87
C ALA A 719 12.80 -21.22 -1.31
N SER A 720 12.66 -20.57 -0.16
CA SER A 720 13.76 -19.88 0.54
C SER A 720 13.46 -19.75 2.03
N ASP A 721 14.53 -19.68 2.83
CA ASP A 721 14.55 -19.42 4.27
C ASP A 721 14.92 -17.95 4.61
N ARG A 722 15.11 -17.09 3.60
CA ARG A 722 15.47 -15.68 3.78
C ARG A 722 14.31 -14.90 4.40
N GLU A 723 14.62 -13.71 4.91
CA GLU A 723 13.61 -12.76 5.38
C GLU A 723 12.47 -12.60 4.34
N PRO A 724 11.20 -12.62 4.79
CA PRO A 724 10.06 -12.53 3.92
C PRO A 724 9.99 -11.15 3.26
N PHE A 725 9.54 -11.12 2.01
CA PHE A 725 9.23 -9.91 1.27
C PHE A 725 7.74 -9.89 0.91
N ASP A 726 7.10 -8.71 1.03
CA ASP A 726 5.70 -8.55 0.65
C ASP A 726 5.50 -8.64 -0.88
N PRO A 727 4.72 -9.59 -1.40
CA PRO A 727 4.54 -9.76 -2.84
C PRO A 727 3.63 -8.71 -3.48
N GLY A 728 2.98 -7.84 -2.70
CA GLY A 728 1.83 -7.04 -3.09
C GLY A 728 2.07 -6.16 -4.31
N GLU A 729 3.28 -5.64 -4.52
CA GLU A 729 3.53 -4.72 -5.64
C GLU A 729 4.18 -5.38 -6.87
N LEU A 730 4.78 -6.57 -6.73
CA LEU A 730 5.63 -7.19 -7.76
C LEU A 730 4.88 -7.44 -9.07
N GLY A 731 3.68 -8.04 -9.00
CA GLY A 731 2.88 -8.36 -10.18
C GLY A 731 2.47 -7.11 -10.98
N ALA A 732 2.13 -6.02 -10.29
CA ALA A 732 1.72 -4.77 -10.93
C ALA A 732 2.87 -4.15 -11.74
N ALA A 733 4.10 -4.25 -11.24
CA ALA A 733 5.26 -3.66 -11.90
C ALA A 733 5.73 -4.42 -13.15
N VAL A 734 5.74 -5.76 -13.10
CA VAL A 734 6.33 -6.58 -14.18
C VAL A 734 5.38 -6.79 -15.37
N CYS A 735 4.06 -6.67 -15.15
CA CYS A 735 3.06 -7.09 -16.13
C CYS A 735 3.08 -6.22 -17.41
N ALA A 736 3.04 -4.88 -17.26
CA ALA A 736 3.01 -3.96 -18.40
C ALA A 736 4.21 -4.11 -19.37
N PRO A 737 5.49 -4.16 -18.91
CA PRO A 737 6.60 -4.40 -19.82
C PRO A 737 6.57 -5.79 -20.48
N ALA A 738 6.15 -6.84 -19.76
CA ALA A 738 6.03 -8.18 -20.35
C ALA A 738 5.04 -8.19 -21.52
N ILE A 739 3.87 -7.54 -21.34
CA ILE A 739 2.86 -7.39 -22.38
C ILE A 739 3.38 -6.53 -23.55
N ALA A 740 4.05 -5.41 -23.27
CA ALA A 740 4.58 -4.54 -24.32
C ALA A 740 5.62 -5.27 -25.19
N ASN A 741 6.50 -6.06 -24.57
CA ASN A 741 7.47 -6.90 -25.27
C ASN A 741 6.78 -8.01 -26.08
N ALA A 742 5.70 -8.58 -25.57
CA ALA A 742 4.91 -9.62 -26.25
C ALA A 742 4.24 -9.06 -27.51
N LEU A 743 3.67 -7.85 -27.42
CA LEU A 743 3.10 -7.16 -28.57
C LEU A 743 4.15 -6.79 -29.61
N PHE A 744 5.38 -6.43 -29.19
CA PHE A 744 6.47 -6.22 -30.12
C PHE A 744 6.82 -7.50 -30.87
N SER A 745 6.99 -8.63 -30.17
CA SER A 745 7.20 -9.92 -30.82
C SER A 745 6.06 -10.25 -31.81
N ALA A 746 4.80 -9.99 -31.44
CA ALA A 746 3.65 -10.28 -32.29
C ALA A 746 3.54 -9.38 -33.54
N THR A 747 3.93 -8.10 -33.43
CA THR A 747 3.57 -7.06 -34.44
C THR A 747 4.75 -6.33 -35.07
N GLY A 748 5.94 -6.42 -34.48
CA GLY A 748 7.11 -5.60 -34.80
C GLY A 748 6.99 -4.13 -34.35
N LEU A 749 5.89 -3.73 -33.70
CA LEU A 749 5.66 -2.36 -33.26
C LEU A 749 6.03 -2.19 -31.78
N ARG A 750 6.79 -1.12 -31.47
CA ARG A 750 7.15 -0.77 -30.09
C ARG A 750 6.14 0.21 -29.50
N PHE A 751 5.44 -0.23 -28.46
CA PHE A 751 4.54 0.60 -27.65
C PHE A 751 5.32 1.16 -26.47
N ARG A 752 5.46 2.49 -26.41
CA ARG A 752 6.30 3.18 -25.41
C ARG A 752 5.50 4.02 -24.43
N ARG A 753 4.19 3.81 -24.37
CA ARG A 753 3.27 4.64 -23.62
C ARG A 753 2.28 3.78 -22.88
N LEU A 754 2.06 4.08 -21.60
CA LEU A 754 0.95 3.50 -20.83
C LEU A 754 -0.19 4.51 -20.71
N PRO A 755 -1.44 4.11 -21.00
CA PRO A 755 -1.86 2.80 -21.51
C PRO A 755 -1.39 2.54 -22.96
N LEU A 756 -1.20 1.26 -23.34
CA LEU A 756 -0.52 0.84 -24.57
C LEU A 756 -1.20 1.26 -25.87
N PHE A 757 -2.53 1.46 -25.84
CA PHE A 757 -3.32 1.84 -27.02
C PHE A 757 -3.89 3.26 -26.94
N SER A 758 -3.39 4.08 -26.01
CA SER A 758 -3.81 5.48 -25.92
C SER A 758 -3.45 6.25 -27.21
N GLU A 759 -4.42 6.93 -27.81
CA GLU A 759 -4.13 7.96 -28.82
C GLU A 759 -3.40 9.14 -28.15
N GLY A 760 -2.48 9.76 -28.88
CA GLY A 760 -1.53 10.79 -28.43
C GLY A 760 -1.98 11.70 -27.25
N PHE A 761 -1.20 11.69 -26.16
CA PHE A 761 -0.92 12.85 -25.28
C PHE A 761 -0.34 14.02 -26.07
#